data_AF-A0A9P1BQ02-F1
#
_entry.id   AF-A0A9P1BQ02-F1
#
_cell.length_a   1.000
_cell.length_b   1.000
_cell.length_c   1.000
_cell.angle_alpha   90.00
_cell.angle_beta   90.00
_cell.angle_gamma   90.00
#
_symmetry.space_group_name_H-M   'P 1'
#
loop_
_entity.id
_entity.type
_entity.pdbx_description
1 polymer ?
#
loop_
_entity_poly.entity_id
_entity_poly.type
_entity_poly.pdbx_seq_one_letter_code
_entity_poly.pdbx_strand_id
1 'polypeptide(L)'
;MSLEDKMELFRKKGNKDVSSFLDSLTKQQREALWQRFANARASLKDGDSDAMWAEVAKGKGSDGPKKKLLGTFLKLGGDLKSKKDLWHKELLTYSKSSGERHTEEWVPFQTILKRFGLQECLRRVKRGSIACRRDPADRHEWQFSLRKSVTWTEDKARHSFQGGSNAKAEAAHWLELKAKGLLEDGAEERTLADKALQDQPLALKDKSEDEKEDEDSPDKKKTRMAKWQRLKSCLRVTRMVKLLKAVKKDVGAAKGKPLDECLAKLEKLQKMGDKVSLEDAKGKPFDAAIQIKKGPSVQALALAATKSGANSADLQQLASLGNYGRSSEHIASQMISKYCKSDSIKLPEPYFVDTPVRVRTADDWVLAVKPVALYLPHEWFAWLQLEEQAAGFEQLEEFWENHPMGNPKLDGNPIMEGCGKYLPLILHGDGGAFQRADSILVLSMRSLLSSSSVAHSQMLLLALPKSAIHKSEILAEDTMHCLWSVLTWSMQHMYFGKFPEKAADGKDWQHKSARGQKAGTLLNSAGLCGMIFAITADGEFFQNEYKLPGSSHAECCWSCGANRSSHPHNDYRAGAKWRETIKNHKDSNPTDHLIMTVPGINGYTLAYDSLHILELGVSAHIVANFMFDMVVKAELPGSSFEARLKELFRKLSGLYTELATDSSNQVRRLHLSTFCQPNKKWDSFPELSGVKAKQ
;
A
#
# COMPACT_ATOMS: atom_id res chain seq x y z
N MET A 1 59.26 10.99 29.96
CA MET A 1 58.67 9.76 30.51
C MET A 1 58.67 8.68 29.45
N SER A 2 59.27 7.54 29.75
CA SER A 2 59.21 6.35 28.89
C SER A 2 57.76 5.84 28.75
N LEU A 3 57.52 4.91 27.81
CA LEU A 3 56.20 4.30 27.69
C LEU A 3 55.87 3.50 28.97
N GLU A 4 56.88 2.86 29.55
CA GLU A 4 56.83 2.09 30.79
C GLU A 4 56.41 2.97 31.97
N ASP A 5 57.03 4.15 32.14
CA ASP A 5 56.66 5.08 33.21
C ASP A 5 55.21 5.56 33.05
N LYS A 6 54.77 5.78 31.81
CA LYS A 6 53.40 6.23 31.51
C LYS A 6 52.38 5.11 31.76
N MET A 7 52.70 3.86 31.39
CA MET A 7 51.86 2.69 31.69
C MET A 7 51.75 2.45 33.19
N GLU A 8 52.86 2.57 33.93
CA GLU A 8 52.87 2.43 35.40
C GLU A 8 52.07 3.55 36.07
N LEU A 9 52.18 4.78 35.58
CA LEU A 9 51.38 5.92 36.06
C LEU A 9 49.88 5.72 35.76
N PHE A 10 49.54 5.13 34.61
CA PHE A 10 48.16 4.78 34.28
C PHE A 10 47.61 3.74 35.26
N ARG A 11 48.40 2.70 35.56
CA ARG A 11 48.04 1.64 36.52
C ARG A 11 47.80 2.20 37.92
N LYS A 12 48.71 3.05 38.43
CA LYS A 12 48.62 3.65 39.77
C LYS A 12 47.41 4.58 39.95
N LYS A 13 46.92 5.20 38.87
CA LYS A 13 45.81 6.18 38.95
C LYS A 13 44.42 5.57 38.84
N GLY A 14 44.29 4.24 38.69
CA GLY A 14 43.09 3.45 38.96
C GLY A 14 41.86 3.62 38.05
N ASN A 15 41.62 4.80 37.46
CA ASN A 15 40.39 5.10 36.72
C ASN A 15 40.58 6.19 35.65
N LYS A 16 41.64 6.07 34.83
CA LYS A 16 41.84 6.98 33.70
C LYS A 16 41.18 6.46 32.43
N ASP A 17 40.53 7.38 31.72
CA ASP A 17 40.03 7.13 30.37
C ASP A 17 41.19 6.78 29.44
N VAL A 18 41.08 5.63 28.75
CA VAL A 18 42.11 5.12 27.84
C VAL A 18 42.31 6.07 26.66
N SER A 19 41.28 6.81 26.24
CA SER A 19 41.41 7.76 25.13
C SER A 19 42.34 8.92 25.53
N SER A 20 42.10 9.54 26.69
CA SER A 20 42.99 10.57 27.24
C SER A 20 44.44 10.07 27.44
N PHE A 21 44.61 8.80 27.81
CA PHE A 21 45.95 8.19 27.93
C PHE A 21 46.62 8.05 26.56
N LEU A 22 45.91 7.52 25.56
CA LEU A 22 46.41 7.40 24.20
C LEU A 22 46.77 8.76 23.59
N ASP A 23 46.03 9.81 23.90
CA ASP A 23 46.33 11.18 23.43
C ASP A 23 47.57 11.78 24.10
N SER A 24 47.94 11.28 25.29
CA SER A 24 49.19 11.66 25.97
C SER A 24 50.45 10.96 25.43
N LEU A 25 50.30 10.01 24.50
CA LEU A 25 51.40 9.24 23.92
C LEU A 25 51.82 9.83 22.56
N THR A 26 53.12 9.82 22.29
CA THR A 26 53.61 10.14 20.93
C THR A 26 53.14 9.06 19.94
N LYS A 27 53.20 9.34 18.64
CA LYS A 27 52.83 8.36 17.60
C LYS A 27 53.61 7.04 17.74
N GLN A 28 54.94 7.13 17.90
CA GLN A 28 55.80 5.95 18.13
C GLN A 28 55.45 5.20 19.41
N GLN A 29 55.11 5.91 20.49
CA GLN A 29 54.68 5.28 21.75
C GLN A 29 53.32 4.56 21.61
N ARG A 30 52.38 5.12 20.84
CA ARG A 30 51.08 4.45 20.56
C ARG A 30 51.27 3.19 19.73
N GLU A 31 52.07 3.25 18.68
CA GLU A 31 52.36 2.09 17.83
C GLU A 31 53.04 0.98 18.64
N ALA A 32 54.06 1.32 19.45
CA ALA A 32 54.72 0.37 20.34
C ALA A 32 53.76 -0.25 21.38
N LEU A 33 52.83 0.53 21.94
CA LEU A 33 51.83 0.03 22.89
C LEU A 33 50.86 -0.96 22.24
N TRP A 34 50.32 -0.62 21.06
CA TRP A 34 49.41 -1.51 20.33
C TRP A 34 50.11 -2.78 19.87
N GLN A 35 51.37 -2.70 19.46
CA GLN A 35 52.16 -3.87 19.08
C GLN A 35 52.40 -4.80 20.28
N ARG A 36 52.73 -4.24 21.45
CA ARG A 36 52.87 -5.02 22.69
C ARG A 36 51.57 -5.70 23.09
N PHE A 37 50.46 -5.00 23.00
CA PHE A 37 49.14 -5.56 23.29
C PHE A 37 48.77 -6.69 22.33
N ALA A 38 49.04 -6.52 21.04
CA ALA A 38 48.81 -7.56 20.02
C ALA A 38 49.67 -8.81 20.29
N ASN A 39 50.96 -8.63 20.60
CA ASN A 39 51.88 -9.72 20.91
C ASN A 39 51.48 -10.47 22.20
N ALA A 40 51.10 -9.73 23.25
CA ALA A 40 50.64 -10.32 24.51
C ALA A 40 49.39 -11.18 24.29
N ARG A 41 48.42 -10.71 23.49
CA ARG A 41 47.23 -11.50 23.13
C ARG A 41 47.60 -12.75 22.34
N ALA A 42 48.41 -12.63 21.29
CA ALA A 42 48.83 -13.76 20.48
C ALA A 42 49.59 -14.82 21.30
N SER A 43 50.33 -14.40 22.34
CA SER A 43 51.06 -15.30 23.23
C SER A 43 50.18 -16.18 24.14
N LEU A 44 48.88 -15.87 24.27
CA LEU A 44 47.93 -16.66 25.05
C LEU A 44 47.65 -18.03 24.42
N LYS A 45 47.84 -18.17 23.08
CA LYS A 45 47.54 -19.37 22.29
C LYS A 45 46.17 -19.98 22.60
N ASP A 46 45.17 -19.12 22.76
CA ASP A 46 43.84 -19.48 23.23
C ASP A 46 42.82 -19.20 22.13
N GLY A 47 42.43 -20.26 21.41
CA GLY A 47 41.54 -20.15 20.24
C GLY A 47 40.21 -19.46 20.56
N ASP A 48 39.68 -19.70 21.76
CA ASP A 48 38.42 -19.11 22.23
C ASP A 48 38.55 -17.60 22.49
N SER A 49 39.63 -17.16 23.15
CA SER A 49 39.91 -15.73 23.34
C SER A 49 40.16 -15.01 22.02
N ASP A 50 40.78 -15.68 21.03
CA ASP A 50 41.01 -15.09 19.71
C ASP A 50 39.73 -14.99 18.88
N ALA A 51 38.84 -15.97 18.97
CA ALA A 51 37.51 -15.92 18.37
C ALA A 51 36.65 -14.81 18.97
N MET A 52 36.60 -14.70 20.31
CA MET A 52 35.86 -13.63 21.01
C MET A 52 36.45 -12.25 20.72
N TRP A 53 37.78 -12.12 20.64
CA TRP A 53 38.41 -10.88 20.20
C TRP A 53 38.00 -10.52 18.78
N ALA A 54 37.99 -11.49 17.85
CA ALA A 54 37.57 -11.24 16.47
C ALA A 54 36.11 -10.76 16.36
N GLU A 55 35.23 -11.27 17.23
CA GLU A 55 33.83 -10.83 17.31
C GLU A 55 33.69 -9.39 17.85
N VAL A 56 34.41 -9.06 18.93
CA VAL A 56 34.26 -7.77 19.62
C VAL A 56 35.07 -6.65 18.95
N ALA A 57 36.18 -6.98 18.30
CA ALA A 57 37.20 -6.02 17.88
C ALA A 57 37.39 -5.92 16.35
N LYS A 58 36.60 -6.58 15.49
CA LYS A 58 36.63 -6.38 14.02
C LYS A 58 35.43 -5.56 13.52
N GLY A 59 35.62 -4.77 12.46
CA GLY A 59 34.53 -4.01 11.80
C GLY A 59 34.32 -2.57 12.30
N LYS A 60 33.38 -1.85 11.64
CA LYS A 60 32.99 -0.47 12.00
C LYS A 60 32.30 -0.46 13.38
N GLY A 61 32.74 0.41 14.29
CA GLY A 61 32.25 0.48 15.68
C GLY A 61 33.13 -0.24 16.72
N SER A 62 34.14 -1.00 16.29
CA SER A 62 35.02 -1.77 17.18
C SER A 62 36.06 -0.95 17.98
N ASP A 63 36.19 0.34 17.71
CA ASP A 63 37.21 1.20 18.35
C ASP A 63 37.00 1.36 19.86
N GLY A 64 35.74 1.52 20.29
CA GLY A 64 35.39 1.59 21.71
C GLY A 64 35.76 0.32 22.48
N PRO A 65 35.29 -0.87 22.05
CA PRO A 65 35.67 -2.14 22.67
C PRO A 65 37.18 -2.41 22.65
N LYS A 66 37.88 -2.11 21.55
CA LYS A 66 39.35 -2.21 21.46
C LYS A 66 40.06 -1.38 22.53
N LYS A 67 39.64 -0.13 22.72
CA LYS A 67 40.22 0.77 23.73
C LYS A 67 39.92 0.29 25.15
N LYS A 68 38.73 -0.25 25.42
CA LYS A 68 38.41 -0.82 26.74
C LYS A 68 39.26 -2.03 27.07
N LEU A 69 39.43 -2.95 26.12
CA LEU A 69 40.28 -4.13 26.26
C LEU A 69 41.76 -3.75 26.41
N LEU A 70 42.23 -2.72 25.68
CA LEU A 70 43.55 -2.15 25.92
C LEU A 70 43.66 -1.57 27.35
N GLY A 71 42.60 -0.97 27.87
CA GLY A 71 42.52 -0.53 29.26
C GLY A 71 42.69 -1.66 30.27
N THR A 72 42.08 -2.82 30.01
CA THR A 72 42.27 -4.03 30.83
C THR A 72 43.72 -4.49 30.78
N PHE A 73 44.32 -4.56 29.59
CA PHE A 73 45.75 -4.87 29.44
C PHE A 73 46.66 -3.94 30.26
N LEU A 74 46.40 -2.63 30.21
CA LEU A 74 47.13 -1.63 30.99
C LEU A 74 46.93 -1.81 32.50
N LYS A 75 45.71 -2.08 32.95
CA LYS A 75 45.39 -2.36 34.37
C LYS A 75 46.07 -3.63 34.89
N LEU A 76 46.19 -4.64 34.03
CA LEU A 76 46.86 -5.90 34.36
C LEU A 76 48.39 -5.77 34.41
N GLY A 77 48.94 -4.62 33.97
CA GLY A 77 50.37 -4.34 33.95
C GLY A 77 51.07 -4.87 32.70
N GLY A 78 50.33 -5.07 31.60
CA GLY A 78 50.87 -5.61 30.36
C GLY A 78 51.04 -7.14 30.33
N ASP A 79 50.63 -7.84 31.39
CA ASP A 79 50.71 -9.30 31.48
C ASP A 79 49.32 -9.92 31.39
N LEU A 80 49.01 -10.46 30.20
CA LEU A 80 47.78 -11.23 29.98
C LEU A 80 47.98 -12.72 30.29
N LYS A 81 49.22 -13.21 30.25
CA LYS A 81 49.50 -14.66 30.31
C LYS A 81 49.32 -15.19 31.72
N SER A 82 49.81 -14.48 32.74
CA SER A 82 49.60 -14.86 34.14
C SER A 82 48.19 -14.54 34.65
N LYS A 83 47.44 -13.68 33.93
CA LYS A 83 46.10 -13.20 34.30
C LYS A 83 45.06 -13.58 33.25
N LYS A 84 45.22 -14.75 32.64
CA LYS A 84 44.38 -15.25 31.55
C LYS A 84 42.90 -15.25 31.94
N ASP A 85 42.54 -15.68 33.15
CA ASP A 85 41.15 -15.77 33.59
C ASP A 85 40.47 -14.40 33.73
N LEU A 86 41.20 -13.39 34.20
CA LEU A 86 40.71 -12.01 34.31
C LEU A 86 40.53 -11.38 32.94
N TRP A 87 41.49 -11.60 32.05
CA TRP A 87 41.40 -11.19 30.65
C TRP A 87 40.22 -11.85 29.95
N HIS A 88 40.07 -13.17 30.11
CA HIS A 88 38.99 -13.94 29.52
C HIS A 88 37.63 -13.50 30.07
N LYS A 89 37.51 -13.25 31.39
CA LYS A 89 36.29 -12.73 32.02
C LYS A 89 35.89 -11.35 31.50
N GLU A 90 36.85 -10.46 31.30
CA GLU A 90 36.60 -9.15 30.67
C GLU A 90 36.20 -9.30 29.20
N LEU A 91 36.91 -10.14 28.45
CA LEU A 91 36.59 -10.44 27.06
C LEU A 91 35.18 -11.02 26.91
N LEU A 92 34.79 -11.95 27.78
CA LEU A 92 33.45 -12.54 27.87
C LEU A 92 32.40 -11.51 28.26
N THR A 93 32.77 -10.55 29.11
CA THR A 93 31.90 -9.43 29.47
C THR A 93 31.63 -8.57 28.25
N TYR A 94 32.63 -8.32 27.39
CA TYR A 94 32.47 -7.56 26.15
C TYR A 94 31.84 -8.36 24.99
N SER A 95 32.05 -9.67 24.91
CA SER A 95 31.36 -10.53 23.93
C SER A 95 29.90 -10.78 24.32
N LYS A 96 29.57 -10.79 25.61
CA LYS A 96 28.18 -10.82 26.08
C LYS A 96 27.52 -9.43 26.12
N SER A 97 28.30 -8.34 26.13
CA SER A 97 27.80 -6.96 26.08
C SER A 97 27.89 -6.29 24.70
N SER A 98 28.34 -6.99 23.65
CA SER A 98 28.02 -6.66 22.26
C SER A 98 26.53 -6.86 21.95
N GLY A 99 25.78 -7.51 22.85
CA GLY A 99 24.38 -7.18 23.11
C GLY A 99 24.27 -6.17 24.25
N GLU A 100 24.06 -4.90 23.93
CA GLU A 100 23.80 -3.84 24.92
C GLU A 100 22.73 -4.27 25.93
N ARG A 101 23.10 -4.42 27.22
CA ARG A 101 22.13 -4.33 28.33
C ARG A 101 21.99 -2.86 28.72
N HIS A 102 21.06 -2.18 28.08
CA HIS A 102 20.39 -1.05 28.72
C HIS A 102 19.44 -1.64 29.78
N THR A 103 19.58 -1.23 31.03
CA THR A 103 18.53 -1.49 32.03
C THR A 103 17.26 -0.78 31.55
N GLU A 104 16.32 -1.55 30.98
CA GLU A 104 15.01 -1.05 30.58
C GLU A 104 14.32 -0.49 31.84
N GLU A 105 14.25 0.82 31.97
CA GLU A 105 13.43 1.47 32.99
C GLU A 105 11.96 1.29 32.58
N TRP A 106 11.22 0.54 33.39
CA TRP A 106 9.80 0.27 33.20
C TRP A 106 9.02 1.23 34.10
N VAL A 107 8.28 2.15 33.48
CA VAL A 107 7.57 3.22 34.19
C VAL A 107 6.04 3.03 34.11
N PRO A 108 5.28 3.49 35.11
CA PRO A 108 3.82 3.46 35.08
C PRO A 108 3.22 4.30 33.95
N PHE A 109 1.97 4.00 33.61
CA PHE A 109 1.22 4.69 32.57
C PHE A 109 1.21 6.22 32.70
N GLN A 110 0.99 6.72 33.92
CA GLN A 110 0.92 8.16 34.21
C GLN A 110 2.21 8.91 33.81
N THR A 111 3.37 8.27 33.97
CA THR A 111 4.68 8.84 33.64
C THR A 111 4.85 9.00 32.12
N ILE A 112 4.39 8.03 31.34
CA ILE A 112 4.43 8.09 29.87
C ILE A 112 3.39 9.07 29.32
N LEU A 113 2.19 9.09 29.92
CA LEU A 113 1.12 10.00 29.53
C LEU A 113 1.53 11.46 29.73
N LYS A 114 2.09 11.81 30.89
CA LYS A 114 2.61 13.16 31.18
C LYS A 114 3.69 13.60 30.19
N ARG A 115 4.44 12.65 29.61
CA ARG A 115 5.58 12.94 28.74
C ARG A 115 5.21 13.13 27.26
N PHE A 116 4.21 12.42 26.75
CA PHE A 116 3.89 12.44 25.30
C PHE A 116 2.42 12.74 24.98
N GLY A 117 1.51 12.68 25.95
CA GLY A 117 0.07 12.74 25.70
C GLY A 117 -0.50 11.44 25.10
N LEU A 118 -1.81 11.22 25.25
CA LEU A 118 -2.47 9.94 24.97
C LEU A 118 -2.30 9.44 23.52
N GLN A 119 -2.56 10.33 22.55
CA GLN A 119 -2.54 10.00 21.12
C GLN A 119 -1.15 9.55 20.67
N GLU A 120 -0.11 10.24 21.13
CA GLU A 120 1.27 9.92 20.78
C GLU A 120 1.74 8.63 21.48
N CYS A 121 1.31 8.38 22.74
CA CYS A 121 1.57 7.13 23.44
C CYS A 121 0.97 5.92 22.70
N LEU A 122 -0.30 6.01 22.31
CA LEU A 122 -0.99 4.96 21.54
C LEU A 122 -0.30 4.69 20.22
N ARG A 123 0.06 5.74 19.49
CA ARG A 123 0.78 5.63 18.22
C ARG A 123 2.14 4.94 18.42
N ARG A 124 2.86 5.28 19.48
CA ARG A 124 4.19 4.71 19.79
C ARG A 124 4.14 3.26 20.25
N VAL A 125 3.11 2.85 21.01
CA VAL A 125 2.88 1.45 21.40
C VAL A 125 2.48 0.61 20.19
N LYS A 126 1.54 1.09 19.36
CA LYS A 126 1.12 0.41 18.12
C LYS A 126 2.29 0.21 17.14
N ARG A 127 3.22 1.17 17.07
CA ARG A 127 4.45 1.08 16.26
C ARG A 127 5.58 0.28 16.91
N GLY A 128 5.44 -0.13 18.17
CA GLY A 128 6.47 -0.88 18.91
C GLY A 128 7.69 -0.07 19.32
N SER A 129 7.61 1.27 19.23
CA SER A 129 8.67 2.19 19.70
C SER A 129 8.66 2.38 21.23
N ILE A 130 7.56 2.01 21.89
CA ILE A 130 7.47 1.83 23.33
C ILE A 130 7.20 0.37 23.58
N ALA A 131 8.02 -0.27 24.43
CA ALA A 131 7.74 -1.61 24.90
C ALA A 131 6.69 -1.55 26.00
N CYS A 132 5.80 -2.53 26.06
CA CYS A 132 4.71 -2.61 27.04
C CYS A 132 4.64 -4.02 27.62
N ARG A 133 4.40 -4.11 28.94
CA ARG A 133 4.16 -5.37 29.65
C ARG A 133 3.16 -5.16 30.78
N ARG A 134 2.54 -6.23 31.28
CA ARG A 134 1.81 -6.18 32.56
C ARG A 134 2.79 -6.01 33.70
N ASP A 135 2.43 -5.21 34.70
CA ASP A 135 3.23 -5.08 35.92
C ASP A 135 3.31 -6.47 36.59
N PRO A 136 4.51 -6.98 36.92
CA PRO A 136 4.64 -8.23 37.66
C PRO A 136 3.98 -8.20 39.04
N ALA A 137 3.92 -7.03 39.68
CA ALA A 137 3.30 -6.84 41.00
C ALA A 137 1.78 -6.56 40.92
N ASP A 138 1.31 -6.03 39.79
CA ASP A 138 -0.11 -5.82 39.51
C ASP A 138 -0.45 -6.21 38.07
N ARG A 139 -1.00 -7.41 37.90
CA ARG A 139 -1.33 -7.95 36.58
C ARG A 139 -2.44 -7.16 35.86
N HIS A 140 -3.10 -6.21 36.52
CA HIS A 140 -4.12 -5.34 35.94
C HIS A 140 -3.53 -4.02 35.44
N GLU A 141 -2.33 -3.65 35.88
CA GLU A 141 -1.59 -2.47 35.44
C GLU A 141 -0.62 -2.78 34.30
N TRP A 142 -0.42 -1.82 33.38
CA TRP A 142 0.63 -1.91 32.35
C TRP A 142 1.80 -0.98 32.67
N GLN A 143 3.01 -1.52 32.52
CA GLN A 143 4.27 -0.77 32.54
C GLN A 143 4.82 -0.59 31.12
N PHE A 144 5.54 0.51 30.93
CA PHE A 144 6.03 0.94 29.63
C PHE A 144 7.51 1.30 29.68
N SER A 145 8.26 1.02 28.61
CA SER A 145 9.67 1.39 28.50
C SER A 145 9.98 2.10 27.19
N LEU A 146 10.73 3.20 27.26
CA LEU A 146 11.12 4.04 26.13
C LEU A 146 12.41 3.51 25.51
N ARG A 147 12.29 2.67 24.47
CA ARG A 147 13.47 2.17 23.76
C ARG A 147 14.19 3.30 23.01
N LYS A 148 15.51 3.41 23.19
CA LYS A 148 16.44 4.04 22.25
C LYS A 148 17.57 3.05 21.93
N SER A 149 17.43 2.29 20.84
CA SER A 149 18.48 2.06 19.83
C SER A 149 17.92 1.17 18.72
N VAL A 150 18.16 1.55 17.47
CA VAL A 150 17.98 0.70 16.28
C VAL A 150 19.30 0.74 15.54
N THR A 151 20.08 -0.32 15.65
CA THR A 151 21.15 -0.66 14.72
C THR A 151 20.79 -1.99 14.07
N TRP A 152 20.63 -1.98 12.75
CA TRP A 152 20.36 -3.17 11.94
C TRP A 152 21.67 -3.72 11.37
N THR A 153 21.90 -5.01 11.56
CA THR A 153 22.61 -5.87 10.61
C THR A 153 21.77 -7.14 10.45
N GLU A 154 21.31 -7.39 9.22
CA GLU A 154 20.71 -8.67 8.77
C GLU A 154 21.73 -9.81 9.01
N ASP A 155 21.40 -10.99 9.55
CA ASP A 155 20.74 -12.04 8.76
C ASP A 155 20.18 -13.25 9.56
N LYS A 156 19.92 -13.18 10.88
CA LYS A 156 19.48 -14.38 11.64
C LYS A 156 18.19 -14.30 12.47
N ALA A 157 17.40 -13.22 12.38
CA ALA A 157 16.26 -13.02 13.30
C ALA A 157 14.86 -13.01 12.65
N ARG A 158 14.59 -13.85 11.63
CA ARG A 158 13.23 -13.97 11.06
C ARG A 158 12.34 -15.07 11.67
N HIS A 159 12.76 -15.76 12.73
CA HIS A 159 12.00 -16.91 13.26
C HIS A 159 11.52 -16.85 14.73
N SER A 160 11.65 -15.75 15.47
CA SER A 160 11.13 -15.68 16.87
C SER A 160 10.11 -14.58 17.17
N PHE A 161 9.71 -13.74 16.21
CA PHE A 161 8.82 -12.60 16.49
C PHE A 161 7.37 -12.79 15.98
N GLN A 162 6.63 -13.76 16.54
CA GLN A 162 5.17 -13.88 16.33
C GLN A 162 4.33 -13.81 17.62
N GLY A 163 4.95 -13.62 18.80
CA GLY A 163 4.23 -13.47 20.08
C GLY A 163 3.88 -12.03 20.49
N GLY A 164 4.45 -11.00 19.86
CA GLY A 164 4.40 -9.62 20.35
C GLY A 164 3.27 -8.73 19.83
N SER A 165 2.45 -9.16 18.86
CA SER A 165 1.39 -8.28 18.30
C SER A 165 0.15 -8.20 19.19
N ASN A 166 -0.19 -9.29 19.89
CA ASN A 166 -1.40 -9.33 20.74
C ASN A 166 -1.22 -8.49 22.01
N ALA A 167 -0.09 -8.61 22.70
CA ALA A 167 0.19 -7.80 23.89
C ALA A 167 0.22 -6.29 23.58
N LYS A 168 0.67 -5.89 22.39
CA LYS A 168 0.66 -4.47 21.96
C LYS A 168 -0.74 -3.97 21.63
N ALA A 169 -1.57 -4.81 21.01
CA ALA A 169 -2.97 -4.47 20.73
C ALA A 169 -3.78 -4.38 22.02
N GLU A 170 -3.56 -5.29 22.96
CA GLU A 170 -4.18 -5.28 24.30
C GLU A 170 -3.72 -4.09 25.13
N ALA A 171 -2.41 -3.76 25.14
CA ALA A 171 -1.90 -2.57 25.81
C ALA A 171 -2.49 -1.29 25.22
N ALA A 172 -2.60 -1.19 23.89
CA ALA A 172 -3.21 -0.05 23.23
C ALA A 172 -4.71 0.09 23.56
N HIS A 173 -5.43 -1.02 23.64
CA HIS A 173 -6.83 -1.01 24.03
C HIS A 173 -7.01 -0.64 25.51
N TRP A 174 -6.18 -1.19 26.39
CA TRP A 174 -6.16 -0.86 27.81
C TRP A 174 -5.84 0.63 28.06
N LEU A 175 -4.89 1.20 27.30
CA LEU A 175 -4.56 2.64 27.33
C LEU A 175 -5.76 3.52 26.94
N GLU A 176 -6.52 3.11 25.91
CA GLU A 176 -7.73 3.81 25.48
C GLU A 176 -8.86 3.73 26.52
N LEU A 177 -8.99 2.61 27.24
CA LEU A 177 -10.00 2.43 28.30
C LEU A 177 -9.63 3.18 29.58
N LYS A 178 -8.37 3.11 30.02
CA LYS A 178 -7.91 3.78 31.25
C LYS A 178 -7.95 5.30 31.13
N ALA A 179 -7.59 5.86 29.97
CA ALA A 179 -7.64 7.31 29.75
C ALA A 179 -9.07 7.88 29.64
N LYS A 180 -10.08 7.03 29.42
CA LYS A 180 -11.49 7.41 29.42
C LYS A 180 -12.15 7.25 30.79
N GLY A 181 -11.39 6.89 31.83
CA GLY A 181 -11.91 6.66 33.19
C GLY A 181 -12.80 5.41 33.30
N LEU A 182 -12.71 4.47 32.35
CA LEU A 182 -13.58 3.30 32.25
C LEU A 182 -13.01 2.05 32.94
N LEU A 183 -11.94 2.21 33.73
CA LEU A 183 -11.37 1.17 34.59
C LEU A 183 -11.33 1.74 36.01
N GLU A 184 -12.01 1.08 36.95
CA GLU A 184 -12.07 1.49 38.36
C GLU A 184 -10.71 1.28 39.03
N ASP A 185 -10.22 2.31 39.75
CA ASP A 185 -9.02 2.19 40.59
C ASP A 185 -9.40 1.47 41.89
N GLY A 186 -9.41 0.14 41.86
CA GLY A 186 -9.73 -0.71 43.00
C GLY A 186 -8.54 -0.88 43.95
N ALA A 187 -8.42 0.02 44.92
CA ALA A 187 -7.73 -0.25 46.17
C ALA A 187 -8.70 -0.96 47.13
N GLU A 188 -8.75 -2.30 47.10
CA GLU A 188 -9.10 -3.21 48.21
C GLU A 188 -9.29 -4.63 47.68
N GLU A 189 -8.47 -5.56 48.20
CA GLU A 189 -8.62 -7.04 48.27
C GLU A 189 -7.27 -7.76 48.12
N ARG A 190 -6.34 -7.44 49.02
CA ARG A 190 -5.21 -8.31 49.38
C ARG A 190 -5.69 -9.36 50.39
N THR A 191 -6.34 -10.45 49.98
CA THR A 191 -6.55 -11.60 50.89
C THR A 191 -6.90 -12.95 50.23
N LEU A 192 -7.04 -13.05 48.90
CA LEU A 192 -7.41 -14.32 48.25
C LEU A 192 -6.27 -15.03 47.49
N ALA A 193 -5.18 -14.33 47.19
CA ALA A 193 -4.00 -14.92 46.53
C ALA A 193 -3.15 -15.81 47.47
N ASP A 194 -3.19 -15.55 48.78
CA ASP A 194 -2.40 -16.29 49.78
C ASP A 194 -2.98 -17.67 50.12
N LYS A 195 -4.25 -17.94 49.75
CA LYS A 195 -4.90 -19.25 50.00
C LYS A 195 -4.74 -20.27 48.86
N ALA A 196 -4.17 -19.89 47.72
CA ALA A 196 -4.00 -20.80 46.57
C ALA A 196 -2.60 -21.44 46.46
N LEU A 197 -1.72 -21.19 47.45
CA LEU A 197 -0.35 -21.70 47.50
C LEU A 197 -0.16 -22.95 48.37
N GLN A 198 -1.24 -23.50 48.94
CA GLN A 198 -1.23 -24.76 49.68
C GLN A 198 -2.23 -25.71 49.03
N ASP A 199 -1.77 -26.47 48.03
CA ASP A 199 -2.16 -27.86 47.79
C ASP A 199 -1.53 -28.35 46.47
N GLN A 200 -0.41 -29.06 46.59
CA GLN A 200 -0.06 -30.11 45.65
C GLN A 200 -0.41 -31.46 46.29
N PRO A 201 -0.68 -32.50 45.47
CA PRO A 201 0.37 -33.52 45.39
C PRO A 201 0.64 -34.06 43.98
N LEU A 202 1.95 -34.10 43.68
CA LEU A 202 2.74 -35.17 43.05
C LEU A 202 2.03 -36.47 42.60
N ALA A 203 2.32 -36.88 41.35
CA ALA A 203 2.59 -38.29 41.00
C ALA A 203 3.37 -38.42 39.65
N LEU A 204 4.65 -38.81 39.80
CA LEU A 204 5.57 -39.62 38.96
C LEU A 204 5.00 -40.29 37.67
N LYS A 205 5.75 -40.48 36.57
CA LYS A 205 7.06 -41.20 36.51
C LYS A 205 7.71 -41.12 35.10
N ASP A 206 9.03 -41.28 35.11
CA ASP A 206 10.01 -41.31 34.01
C ASP A 206 9.70 -42.21 32.81
N LYS A 207 10.21 -41.79 31.64
CA LYS A 207 11.03 -42.64 30.75
C LYS A 207 12.05 -41.78 30.00
N SER A 208 13.31 -41.97 30.36
CA SER A 208 14.52 -41.56 29.64
C SER A 208 14.74 -42.47 28.43
N GLU A 209 14.92 -41.91 27.24
CA GLU A 209 15.70 -42.57 26.17
C GLU A 209 16.57 -41.51 25.48
N ASP A 210 17.87 -41.78 25.51
CA ASP A 210 18.92 -41.10 24.78
C ASP A 210 18.74 -41.30 23.26
N GLU A 211 18.69 -40.23 22.48
CA GLU A 211 19.01 -40.30 21.05
C GLU A 211 19.89 -39.11 20.63
N LYS A 212 20.95 -39.49 19.92
CA LYS A 212 22.08 -38.70 19.46
C LYS A 212 21.67 -37.58 18.50
N GLU A 213 22.47 -36.51 18.49
CA GLU A 213 22.43 -35.46 17.49
C GLU A 213 22.83 -36.02 16.11
N ASP A 214 21.83 -36.38 15.29
CA ASP A 214 22.02 -36.66 13.87
C ASP A 214 21.34 -35.57 13.00
N GLU A 215 22.03 -35.21 11.93
CA GLU A 215 21.69 -34.13 10.99
C GLU A 215 20.24 -34.21 10.44
N ASP A 216 19.56 -33.07 10.49
CA ASP A 216 18.12 -32.95 10.26
C ASP A 216 17.75 -33.08 8.76
N SER A 217 17.36 -34.27 8.34
CA SER A 217 16.94 -34.58 6.95
C SER A 217 15.69 -33.78 6.49
N PRO A 218 15.59 -33.44 5.18
CA PRO A 218 14.49 -32.66 4.61
C PRO A 218 13.06 -33.20 4.88
N ASP A 219 12.91 -34.52 5.07
CA ASP A 219 11.60 -35.15 5.26
C ASP A 219 11.05 -35.00 6.68
N LYS A 220 11.92 -34.94 7.71
CA LYS A 220 11.49 -34.59 9.09
C LYS A 220 11.02 -33.14 9.18
N LYS A 221 11.63 -32.22 8.41
CA LYS A 221 11.20 -30.81 8.28
C LYS A 221 9.85 -30.66 7.59
N LYS A 222 9.59 -31.38 6.50
CA LYS A 222 8.28 -31.39 5.82
C LYS A 222 7.17 -31.90 6.74
N THR A 223 7.45 -32.96 7.50
CA THR A 223 6.48 -33.57 8.43
C THR A 223 6.14 -32.64 9.61
N ARG A 224 7.15 -31.94 10.17
CA ARG A 224 6.93 -30.90 11.21
C ARG A 224 6.15 -29.70 10.69
N MET A 225 6.42 -29.23 9.47
CA MET A 225 5.65 -28.14 8.85
C MET A 225 4.20 -28.53 8.59
N ALA A 226 3.94 -29.74 8.09
CA ALA A 226 2.57 -30.23 7.87
C ALA A 226 1.78 -30.34 9.18
N LYS A 227 2.39 -30.86 10.25
CA LYS A 227 1.78 -30.94 11.59
C LYS A 227 1.48 -29.56 12.16
N TRP A 228 2.40 -28.59 12.00
CA TRP A 228 2.20 -27.21 12.46
C TRP A 228 1.11 -26.48 11.69
N GLN A 229 1.02 -26.69 10.36
CA GLN A 229 -0.03 -26.13 9.53
C GLN A 229 -1.42 -26.68 9.90
N ARG A 230 -1.54 -27.99 10.16
CA ARG A 230 -2.80 -28.62 10.66
C ARG A 230 -3.23 -28.05 12.01
N LEU A 231 -2.29 -27.85 12.93
CA LEU A 231 -2.56 -27.25 14.24
C LEU A 231 -3.08 -25.80 14.10
N LYS A 232 -2.49 -25.03 13.18
CA LYS A 232 -2.89 -23.64 12.89
C LYS A 232 -4.28 -23.57 12.26
N SER A 233 -4.62 -24.51 11.37
CA SER A 233 -5.96 -24.66 10.78
C SER A 233 -7.01 -24.99 11.84
N CYS A 234 -6.73 -25.93 12.73
CA CYS A 234 -7.60 -26.29 13.85
C CYS A 234 -7.85 -25.10 14.80
N LEU A 235 -6.80 -24.34 15.14
CA LEU A 235 -6.92 -23.13 15.98
C LEU A 235 -7.80 -22.06 15.33
N ARG A 236 -7.72 -21.92 14.00
CA ARG A 236 -8.50 -20.93 13.24
C ARG A 236 -9.98 -21.29 13.23
N VAL A 237 -10.32 -22.55 12.97
CA VAL A 237 -11.70 -23.05 13.04
C VAL A 237 -12.26 -22.88 14.46
N THR A 238 -11.48 -23.23 15.48
CA THR A 238 -11.87 -23.08 16.89
C THR A 238 -12.18 -21.63 17.29
N ARG A 239 -11.35 -20.67 16.87
CA ARG A 239 -11.58 -19.24 17.15
C ARG A 239 -12.86 -18.74 16.49
N MET A 240 -13.14 -19.23 15.29
CA MET A 240 -14.29 -18.77 14.53
C MET A 240 -15.60 -19.40 15.00
N VAL A 241 -15.58 -20.65 15.47
CA VAL A 241 -16.71 -21.24 16.21
C VAL A 241 -17.01 -20.43 17.47
N LYS A 242 -15.97 -20.03 18.23
CA LYS A 242 -16.15 -19.16 19.41
C LYS A 242 -16.76 -17.81 19.05
N LEU A 243 -16.28 -17.18 17.98
CA LEU A 243 -16.80 -15.91 17.48
C LEU A 243 -18.27 -16.03 17.06
N LEU A 244 -18.62 -17.05 16.26
CA LEU A 244 -20.00 -17.25 15.80
C LEU A 244 -20.95 -17.64 16.93
N LYS A 245 -20.47 -18.34 17.98
CA LYS A 245 -21.25 -18.59 19.19
C LYS A 245 -21.53 -17.31 19.97
N ALA A 246 -20.55 -16.41 20.07
CA ALA A 246 -20.74 -15.10 20.69
C ALA A 246 -21.75 -14.26 19.88
N VAL A 247 -21.58 -14.18 18.56
CA VAL A 247 -22.52 -13.49 17.67
C VAL A 247 -23.93 -14.09 17.76
N LYS A 248 -24.07 -15.43 17.79
CA LYS A 248 -25.37 -16.08 17.97
C LYS A 248 -26.01 -15.73 19.33
N LYS A 249 -25.21 -15.67 20.40
CA LYS A 249 -25.67 -15.27 21.73
C LYS A 249 -26.22 -13.84 21.74
N ASP A 250 -25.60 -12.95 20.97
CA ASP A 250 -25.99 -11.54 20.88
C ASP A 250 -27.20 -11.30 19.95
N VAL A 251 -27.43 -12.18 18.96
CA VAL A 251 -28.51 -12.06 17.96
C VAL A 251 -29.84 -12.69 18.42
N GLY A 252 -29.81 -13.53 19.46
CA GLY A 252 -31.00 -14.13 20.11
C GLY A 252 -31.58 -15.36 19.38
N ALA A 253 -32.36 -16.16 20.12
CA ALA A 253 -32.76 -17.53 19.73
C ALA A 253 -33.61 -17.63 18.44
N ALA A 254 -34.44 -16.62 18.14
CA ALA A 254 -35.34 -16.65 16.98
C ALA A 254 -34.64 -16.38 15.63
N LYS A 255 -33.46 -15.74 15.64
CA LYS A 255 -32.73 -15.28 14.43
C LYS A 255 -31.40 -16.00 14.19
N GLY A 256 -31.06 -16.98 15.01
CA GLY A 256 -29.84 -17.79 14.90
C GLY A 256 -29.88 -18.89 13.83
N LYS A 257 -31.04 -19.19 13.21
CA LYS A 257 -31.18 -20.36 12.30
C LYS A 257 -30.18 -20.40 11.13
N PRO A 258 -29.88 -19.29 10.41
CA PRO A 258 -28.85 -19.32 9.35
C PRO A 258 -27.43 -19.48 9.91
N LEU A 259 -27.20 -18.94 11.11
CA LEU A 259 -25.95 -19.15 11.86
C LEU A 259 -25.81 -20.59 12.31
N ASP A 260 -26.91 -21.29 12.64
CA ASP A 260 -26.89 -22.66 13.17
C ASP A 260 -26.35 -23.67 12.18
N GLU A 261 -26.70 -23.58 10.90
CA GLU A 261 -26.10 -24.44 9.87
C GLU A 261 -24.60 -24.18 9.68
N CYS A 262 -24.20 -22.90 9.69
CA CYS A 262 -22.79 -22.53 9.62
C CYS A 262 -22.02 -22.99 10.87
N LEU A 263 -22.61 -22.84 12.05
CA LEU A 263 -22.05 -23.25 13.33
C LEU A 263 -21.91 -24.77 13.39
N ALA A 264 -22.93 -25.52 12.97
CA ALA A 264 -22.89 -26.98 12.91
C ALA A 264 -21.82 -27.49 11.93
N LYS A 265 -21.68 -26.88 10.75
CA LYS A 265 -20.62 -27.22 9.79
C LYS A 265 -19.22 -26.92 10.34
N LEU A 266 -19.04 -25.79 11.02
CA LEU A 266 -17.76 -25.41 11.62
C LEU A 266 -17.43 -26.19 12.90
N GLU A 267 -18.42 -26.58 13.69
CA GLU A 267 -18.26 -27.47 14.84
C GLU A 267 -17.91 -28.90 14.39
N LYS A 268 -18.47 -29.36 13.27
CA LYS A 268 -18.06 -30.64 12.65
C LYS A 268 -16.60 -30.60 12.23
N LEU A 269 -16.15 -29.51 11.60
CA LEU A 269 -14.73 -29.30 11.30
C LEU A 269 -13.87 -29.17 12.57
N GLN A 270 -14.37 -28.50 13.61
CA GLN A 270 -13.66 -28.38 14.89
C GLN A 270 -13.45 -29.75 15.53
N LYS A 271 -14.45 -30.64 15.49
CA LYS A 271 -14.37 -32.03 15.99
C LYS A 271 -13.39 -32.89 15.20
N MET A 272 -13.08 -32.55 13.94
CA MET A 272 -12.08 -33.24 13.14
C MET A 272 -10.63 -32.90 13.56
N GLY A 273 -10.42 -31.86 14.38
CA GLY A 273 -9.14 -31.56 15.01
C GLY A 273 -7.99 -31.36 14.02
N ASP A 274 -6.93 -32.15 14.17
CA ASP A 274 -5.74 -32.12 13.31
C ASP A 274 -5.95 -32.79 11.93
N LYS A 275 -7.12 -33.41 11.70
CA LYS A 275 -7.50 -34.01 10.41
C LYS A 275 -8.19 -33.02 9.45
N VAL A 276 -8.35 -31.76 9.84
CA VAL A 276 -8.96 -30.72 8.99
C VAL A 276 -8.02 -30.35 7.83
N SER A 277 -8.51 -30.47 6.59
CA SER A 277 -7.76 -30.09 5.39
C SER A 277 -7.55 -28.57 5.31
N LEU A 278 -6.49 -28.15 4.62
CA LEU A 278 -6.16 -26.73 4.49
C LEU A 278 -7.19 -26.00 3.60
N GLU A 279 -7.68 -26.66 2.55
CA GLU A 279 -8.77 -26.16 1.71
C GLU A 279 -10.06 -25.95 2.52
N ASP A 280 -10.47 -26.93 3.34
CA ASP A 280 -11.68 -26.81 4.18
C ASP A 280 -11.57 -25.68 5.22
N ALA A 281 -10.38 -25.51 5.81
CA ALA A 281 -10.10 -24.47 6.80
C ALA A 281 -9.91 -23.06 6.19
N LYS A 282 -9.91 -22.94 4.86
CA LYS A 282 -9.84 -21.65 4.14
C LYS A 282 -11.16 -21.31 3.47
N GLY A 283 -11.79 -22.28 2.79
CA GLY A 283 -13.03 -22.08 2.02
C GLY A 283 -14.25 -21.82 2.91
N LYS A 284 -14.58 -22.77 3.79
CA LYS A 284 -15.80 -22.69 4.63
C LYS A 284 -15.82 -21.48 5.59
N PRO A 285 -14.67 -21.06 6.16
CA PRO A 285 -14.55 -19.80 6.89
C PRO A 285 -14.74 -18.54 6.07
N PHE A 286 -14.30 -18.58 4.81
CA PHE A 286 -14.46 -17.47 3.90
C PHE A 286 -15.92 -17.38 3.42
N ASP A 287 -16.59 -18.49 3.15
CA ASP A 287 -18.03 -18.52 2.83
C ASP A 287 -18.88 -17.98 3.99
N ALA A 288 -18.55 -18.35 5.23
CA ALA A 288 -19.18 -17.79 6.43
C ALA A 288 -18.91 -16.28 6.60
N ALA A 289 -17.71 -15.79 6.27
CA ALA A 289 -17.37 -14.36 6.28
C ALA A 289 -17.97 -13.60 5.08
N ILE A 290 -18.22 -14.27 3.96
CA ILE A 290 -18.90 -13.72 2.79
C ILE A 290 -20.39 -13.52 3.07
N GLN A 291 -21.02 -14.42 3.84
CA GLN A 291 -22.38 -14.20 4.34
C GLN A 291 -22.49 -12.98 5.29
N ILE A 292 -21.37 -12.39 5.71
CA ILE A 292 -21.28 -11.20 6.58
C ILE A 292 -20.90 -9.90 5.79
N LYS A 293 -20.86 -9.93 4.45
CA LYS A 293 -20.21 -8.90 3.61
C LYS A 293 -20.65 -7.42 3.81
N LYS A 294 -19.63 -6.61 4.15
CA LYS A 294 -19.31 -5.19 3.81
C LYS A 294 -20.23 -4.02 4.19
N GLY A 295 -21.55 -4.16 4.20
CA GLY A 295 -22.43 -3.14 4.80
C GLY A 295 -22.14 -2.92 6.30
N PRO A 296 -22.06 -4.01 7.10
CA PRO A 296 -21.88 -3.92 8.55
C PRO A 296 -20.59 -3.21 9.00
N SER A 297 -19.51 -3.25 8.21
CA SER A 297 -18.24 -2.61 8.59
C SER A 297 -18.28 -1.09 8.50
N VAL A 298 -18.95 -0.52 7.49
CA VAL A 298 -19.06 0.94 7.32
C VAL A 298 -19.99 1.52 8.39
N GLN A 299 -21.13 0.87 8.63
CA GLN A 299 -22.06 1.23 9.70
C GLN A 299 -21.39 1.16 11.08
N ALA A 300 -20.63 0.09 11.37
CA ALA A 300 -19.95 -0.06 12.65
C ALA A 300 -18.88 1.02 12.89
N LEU A 301 -18.14 1.40 11.84
CA LEU A 301 -17.17 2.50 11.91
C LEU A 301 -17.87 3.85 12.14
N ALA A 302 -18.96 4.12 11.42
CA ALA A 302 -19.75 5.33 11.61
C ALA A 302 -20.35 5.39 13.03
N LEU A 303 -20.87 4.27 13.55
CA LEU A 303 -21.40 4.18 14.91
C LEU A 303 -20.30 4.44 15.96
N ALA A 304 -19.10 3.90 15.76
CA ALA A 304 -17.96 4.15 16.63
C ALA A 304 -17.53 5.62 16.60
N ALA A 305 -17.53 6.26 15.42
CA ALA A 305 -17.24 7.69 15.26
C ALA A 305 -18.29 8.54 15.98
N THR A 306 -19.58 8.24 15.80
CA THR A 306 -20.68 8.95 16.45
C THR A 306 -20.61 8.83 17.97
N LYS A 307 -20.36 7.62 18.49
CA LYS A 307 -20.14 7.38 19.93
C LYS A 307 -18.87 8.04 20.47
N SER A 308 -17.91 8.35 19.60
CA SER A 308 -16.69 9.08 19.95
C SER A 308 -16.84 10.61 19.84
N GLY A 309 -18.05 11.11 19.56
CA GLY A 309 -18.38 12.53 19.53
C GLY A 309 -18.50 13.15 18.14
N ALA A 310 -18.33 12.39 17.05
CA ALA A 310 -18.62 12.89 15.71
C ALA A 310 -20.14 13.06 15.51
N ASN A 311 -20.59 14.18 14.95
CA ASN A 311 -22.01 14.52 14.93
C ASN A 311 -22.55 14.99 13.56
N SER A 312 -21.80 14.78 12.47
CA SER A 312 -22.31 15.08 11.12
C SER A 312 -23.54 14.22 10.80
N ALA A 313 -24.52 14.80 10.11
CA ALA A 313 -25.75 14.12 9.72
C ALA A 313 -25.50 12.80 8.97
N ASP A 314 -24.56 12.78 8.02
CA ASP A 314 -24.21 11.57 7.25
C ASP A 314 -23.65 10.45 8.12
N LEU A 315 -22.75 10.77 9.06
CA LEU A 315 -22.23 9.77 10.02
C LEU A 315 -23.32 9.23 10.94
N GLN A 316 -24.23 10.07 11.43
CA GLN A 316 -25.35 9.60 12.25
C GLN A 316 -26.27 8.67 11.46
N GLN A 317 -26.51 8.98 10.18
CA GLN A 317 -27.35 8.18 9.31
C GLN A 317 -26.67 6.87 8.87
N LEU A 318 -25.37 6.90 8.58
CA LEU A 318 -24.57 5.68 8.36
C LEU A 318 -24.56 4.82 9.62
N ALA A 319 -24.43 5.43 10.79
CA ALA A 319 -24.47 4.75 12.08
C ALA A 319 -25.84 4.12 12.35
N SER A 320 -26.94 4.70 11.88
CA SER A 320 -28.30 4.18 12.12
C SER A 320 -28.70 3.01 11.22
N LEU A 321 -27.93 2.72 10.15
CA LEU A 321 -28.25 1.62 9.22
C LEU A 321 -28.41 0.28 9.98
N GLY A 322 -29.36 -0.53 9.52
CA GLY A 322 -29.71 -1.81 10.15
C GLY A 322 -30.11 -1.65 11.62
N ASN A 323 -30.80 -0.55 11.98
CA ASN A 323 -31.14 -0.20 13.36
C ASN A 323 -29.89 -0.18 14.26
N TYR A 324 -28.93 0.67 13.91
CA TYR A 324 -27.64 0.77 14.59
C TYR A 324 -26.83 -0.52 14.62
N GLY A 325 -26.90 -1.29 13.52
CA GLY A 325 -26.16 -2.54 13.36
C GLY A 325 -26.86 -3.79 13.94
N ARG A 326 -28.04 -3.64 14.56
CA ARG A 326 -28.82 -4.75 15.13
C ARG A 326 -29.38 -5.72 14.07
N SER A 327 -29.54 -5.24 12.84
CA SER A 327 -30.02 -6.01 11.68
C SER A 327 -29.02 -5.89 10.53
N SER A 328 -27.95 -6.68 10.62
CA SER A 328 -26.83 -6.66 9.68
C SER A 328 -27.23 -6.99 8.24
N GLU A 329 -28.24 -7.84 8.07
CA GLU A 329 -28.87 -8.23 6.81
C GLU A 329 -29.52 -7.05 6.06
N HIS A 330 -29.94 -6.00 6.78
CA HIS A 330 -30.61 -4.84 6.18
C HIS A 330 -29.65 -3.69 5.86
N ILE A 331 -28.43 -3.69 6.39
CA ILE A 331 -27.48 -2.57 6.25
C ILE A 331 -27.14 -2.32 4.78
N ALA A 332 -26.83 -3.36 4.02
CA ALA A 332 -26.47 -3.22 2.60
C ALA A 332 -27.65 -2.68 1.77
N SER A 333 -28.86 -3.23 1.97
CA SER A 333 -30.06 -2.77 1.26
C SER A 333 -30.41 -1.33 1.60
N GLN A 334 -30.33 -0.94 2.88
CA GLN A 334 -30.58 0.44 3.31
C GLN A 334 -29.51 1.41 2.80
N MET A 335 -28.25 1.00 2.74
CA MET A 335 -27.17 1.79 2.15
C MET A 335 -27.42 2.04 0.66
N ILE A 336 -27.79 1.00 -0.10
CA ILE A 336 -28.17 1.12 -1.51
C ILE A 336 -29.40 2.02 -1.65
N SER A 337 -30.44 1.81 -0.85
CA SER A 337 -31.67 2.61 -0.90
C SER A 337 -31.36 4.10 -0.69
N LYS A 338 -30.51 4.40 0.29
CA LYS A 338 -30.21 5.76 0.70
C LYS A 338 -29.21 6.48 -0.20
N TYR A 339 -28.15 5.81 -0.63
CA TYR A 339 -27.05 6.45 -1.37
C TYR A 339 -27.01 6.09 -2.85
N CYS A 340 -27.87 5.19 -3.31
CA CYS A 340 -27.94 4.80 -4.72
C CYS A 340 -29.36 4.86 -5.30
N LYS A 341 -30.41 4.95 -4.47
CA LYS A 341 -31.81 5.06 -4.90
C LYS A 341 -32.55 6.24 -4.28
N SER A 342 -31.84 7.18 -3.68
CA SER A 342 -32.48 8.37 -3.12
C SER A 342 -32.90 9.32 -4.23
N ASP A 343 -34.09 9.90 -4.11
CA ASP A 343 -34.62 10.90 -5.03
C ASP A 343 -33.75 12.17 -5.13
N SER A 344 -32.82 12.37 -4.18
CA SER A 344 -31.83 13.46 -4.25
C SER A 344 -30.72 13.18 -5.25
N ILE A 345 -30.49 11.92 -5.63
CA ILE A 345 -29.47 11.51 -6.59
C ILE A 345 -30.16 11.33 -7.94
N LYS A 346 -30.27 12.44 -8.67
CA LYS A 346 -30.78 12.44 -10.04
C LYS A 346 -29.65 11.99 -10.95
N LEU A 347 -29.56 10.70 -11.28
CA LEU A 347 -28.62 10.20 -12.29
C LEU A 347 -29.41 9.67 -13.49
N PRO A 348 -28.80 9.60 -14.69
CA PRO A 348 -29.38 8.87 -15.80
C PRO A 348 -29.71 7.42 -15.42
N GLU A 349 -30.78 6.85 -15.96
CA GLU A 349 -31.09 5.44 -15.72
C GLU A 349 -30.08 4.54 -16.44
N PRO A 350 -29.57 3.46 -15.81
CA PRO A 350 -28.73 2.52 -16.52
C PRO A 350 -29.44 1.92 -17.76
N TYR A 351 -28.71 1.84 -18.87
CA TYR A 351 -29.11 1.14 -20.08
C TYR A 351 -28.55 -0.27 -20.04
N PHE A 352 -29.43 -1.29 -20.07
CA PHE A 352 -29.02 -2.69 -20.06
C PHE A 352 -28.99 -3.23 -21.50
N VAL A 353 -27.88 -3.86 -21.86
CA VAL A 353 -27.71 -4.55 -23.15
C VAL A 353 -27.25 -5.98 -22.91
N ASP A 354 -27.91 -6.91 -23.59
CA ASP A 354 -27.52 -8.31 -23.60
C ASP A 354 -26.21 -8.48 -24.36
N THR A 355 -25.15 -8.82 -23.62
CA THR A 355 -23.77 -8.84 -24.12
C THR A 355 -23.15 -10.21 -23.87
N PRO A 356 -22.38 -10.76 -24.83
CA PRO A 356 -21.56 -11.94 -24.58
C PRO A 356 -20.50 -11.61 -23.53
N VAL A 357 -20.45 -12.36 -22.43
CA VAL A 357 -19.48 -12.20 -21.35
C VAL A 357 -18.97 -13.56 -20.89
N ARG A 358 -17.75 -13.58 -20.34
CA ARG A 358 -17.22 -14.76 -19.66
C ARG A 358 -17.82 -14.85 -18.26
N VAL A 359 -18.42 -16.00 -17.96
CA VAL A 359 -18.99 -16.30 -16.65
C VAL A 359 -18.30 -17.52 -16.09
N ARG A 360 -17.89 -17.43 -14.82
CA ARG A 360 -17.29 -18.55 -14.10
C ARG A 360 -18.38 -19.51 -13.61
N THR A 361 -18.33 -20.76 -14.04
CA THR A 361 -19.14 -21.87 -13.54
C THR A 361 -18.34 -22.67 -12.50
N ALA A 362 -18.92 -23.76 -11.99
CA ALA A 362 -18.22 -24.66 -11.06
C ALA A 362 -16.97 -25.30 -11.71
N ASP A 363 -17.03 -25.55 -13.01
CA ASP A 363 -16.06 -26.38 -13.72
C ASP A 363 -15.14 -25.55 -14.64
N ASP A 364 -15.62 -24.44 -15.23
CA ASP A 364 -14.81 -23.60 -16.13
C ASP A 364 -15.38 -22.18 -16.34
N TRP A 365 -14.71 -21.36 -17.14
CA TRP A 365 -15.23 -20.12 -17.72
C TRP A 365 -15.98 -20.41 -19.01
N VAL A 366 -17.26 -20.06 -19.07
CA VAL A 366 -18.09 -20.23 -20.27
C VAL A 366 -18.51 -18.87 -20.82
N LEU A 367 -18.73 -18.80 -22.13
CA LEU A 367 -19.37 -17.66 -22.76
C LEU A 367 -20.87 -17.71 -22.50
N ALA A 368 -21.44 -16.61 -22.01
CA ALA A 368 -22.88 -16.49 -21.82
C ALA A 368 -23.33 -15.08 -22.15
N VAL A 369 -24.53 -14.95 -22.70
CA VAL A 369 -25.17 -13.64 -22.87
C VAL A 369 -25.74 -13.21 -21.53
N LYS A 370 -25.34 -12.03 -21.06
CA LYS A 370 -25.84 -11.43 -19.81
C LYS A 370 -26.15 -9.95 -20.02
N PRO A 371 -27.13 -9.42 -19.29
CA PRO A 371 -27.38 -7.98 -19.29
C PRO A 371 -26.20 -7.27 -18.63
N VAL A 372 -25.56 -6.37 -19.39
CA VAL A 372 -24.52 -5.47 -18.91
C VAL A 372 -25.10 -4.07 -18.86
N ALA A 373 -24.87 -3.37 -17.75
CA ALA A 373 -25.32 -2.00 -17.56
C ALA A 373 -24.29 -1.01 -18.14
N LEU A 374 -24.78 -0.03 -18.90
CA LEU A 374 -24.03 1.15 -19.32
C LEU A 374 -24.78 2.40 -18.86
N TYR A 375 -24.05 3.49 -18.68
CA TYR A 375 -24.66 4.81 -18.73
C TYR A 375 -24.36 5.43 -20.10
N LEU A 376 -25.38 6.03 -20.69
CA LEU A 376 -25.31 6.51 -22.07
C LEU A 376 -24.72 7.92 -22.11
N PRO A 377 -23.66 8.17 -22.91
CA PRO A 377 -23.10 9.52 -23.12
C PRO A 377 -24.13 10.63 -23.38
N HIS A 378 -25.12 10.41 -24.26
CA HIS A 378 -26.13 11.43 -24.54
C HIS A 378 -27.05 11.74 -23.34
N GLU A 379 -27.34 10.75 -22.49
CA GLU A 379 -28.17 10.97 -21.30
C GLU A 379 -27.38 11.69 -20.20
N TRP A 380 -26.09 11.40 -20.06
CA TRP A 380 -25.20 12.20 -19.22
C TRP A 380 -25.08 13.64 -19.72
N PHE A 381 -24.96 13.86 -21.02
CA PHE A 381 -24.94 15.20 -21.59
C PHE A 381 -26.23 15.96 -21.31
N ALA A 382 -27.40 15.30 -21.45
CA ALA A 382 -28.67 15.92 -21.08
C ALA A 382 -28.75 16.24 -19.57
N TRP A 383 -28.15 15.38 -18.73
CA TRP A 383 -28.07 15.62 -17.29
C TRP A 383 -27.21 16.82 -16.92
N LEU A 384 -26.11 17.07 -17.65
CA LEU A 384 -25.21 18.20 -17.43
C LEU A 384 -25.93 19.56 -17.49
N GLN A 385 -27.07 19.66 -18.19
CA GLN A 385 -27.90 20.88 -18.18
C GLN A 385 -28.31 21.31 -16.77
N LEU A 386 -28.39 20.38 -15.81
CA LEU A 386 -28.78 20.65 -14.44
C LEU A 386 -27.58 20.96 -13.52
N GLU A 387 -26.35 20.79 -14.01
CA GLU A 387 -25.14 20.73 -13.18
C GLU A 387 -24.01 21.55 -13.80
N GLU A 388 -24.16 22.88 -13.76
CA GLU A 388 -23.23 23.82 -14.40
C GLU A 388 -21.79 23.62 -13.95
N GLN A 389 -21.53 23.33 -12.68
CA GLN A 389 -20.16 23.11 -12.19
C GLN A 389 -19.48 21.87 -12.78
N ALA A 390 -20.27 20.87 -13.21
CA ALA A 390 -19.76 19.69 -13.90
C ALA A 390 -19.69 19.89 -15.42
N ALA A 391 -20.52 20.78 -15.96
CA ALA A 391 -20.61 21.07 -17.39
C ALA A 391 -19.63 22.16 -17.83
N GLY A 392 -19.68 23.35 -17.22
CA GLY A 392 -18.97 24.55 -17.64
C GLY A 392 -19.53 25.16 -18.93
N PHE A 393 -20.86 25.23 -19.09
CA PHE A 393 -21.48 25.88 -20.23
C PHE A 393 -21.23 27.39 -20.26
N GLU A 394 -21.09 28.03 -19.10
CA GLU A 394 -20.75 29.45 -18.99
C GLU A 394 -19.37 29.79 -19.58
N GLN A 395 -18.45 28.81 -19.60
CA GLN A 395 -17.11 28.96 -20.17
C GLN A 395 -17.03 28.53 -21.64
N LEU A 396 -18.14 28.08 -22.23
CA LEU A 396 -18.15 27.48 -23.56
C LEU A 396 -17.78 28.49 -24.65
N GLU A 397 -18.35 29.69 -24.57
CA GLU A 397 -18.08 30.78 -25.52
C GLU A 397 -16.60 31.19 -25.45
N GLU A 398 -16.12 31.52 -24.24
CA GLU A 398 -14.72 31.89 -24.00
C GLU A 398 -13.74 30.79 -24.46
N PHE A 399 -14.07 29.51 -24.23
CA PHE A 399 -13.25 28.39 -24.69
C PHE A 399 -13.06 28.42 -26.20
N TRP A 400 -14.14 28.59 -26.97
CA TRP A 400 -14.09 28.56 -28.42
C TRP A 400 -13.53 29.84 -29.02
N GLU A 401 -13.75 31.01 -28.41
CA GLU A 401 -13.11 32.27 -28.80
C GLU A 401 -11.59 32.21 -28.70
N ASN A 402 -11.08 31.55 -27.66
CA ASN A 402 -9.64 31.40 -27.44
C ASN A 402 -9.04 30.14 -28.08
N HIS A 403 -9.87 29.26 -28.68
CA HIS A 403 -9.38 28.03 -29.26
C HIS A 403 -8.71 28.26 -30.62
N PRO A 404 -7.50 27.73 -30.87
CA PRO A 404 -6.88 27.83 -32.18
C PRO A 404 -7.69 27.02 -33.21
N MET A 405 -8.38 27.70 -34.12
CA MET A 405 -9.21 27.05 -35.15
C MET A 405 -8.38 26.25 -36.18
N GLY A 406 -7.05 26.46 -36.24
CA GLY A 406 -6.12 25.63 -36.99
C GLY A 406 -5.68 24.34 -36.27
N ASN A 407 -6.33 23.97 -35.16
CA ASN A 407 -6.03 22.73 -34.45
C ASN A 407 -6.39 21.50 -35.32
N PRO A 408 -5.44 20.57 -35.57
CA PRO A 408 -5.69 19.38 -36.40
C PRO A 408 -6.84 18.48 -35.94
N LYS A 409 -7.29 18.59 -34.67
CA LYS A 409 -8.50 17.90 -34.18
C LYS A 409 -9.80 18.40 -34.82
N LEU A 410 -9.79 19.63 -35.35
CA LEU A 410 -10.95 20.29 -35.94
C LEU A 410 -10.91 20.24 -37.48
N ASP A 411 -9.81 19.80 -38.08
CA ASP A 411 -9.66 19.66 -39.52
C ASP A 411 -10.79 18.81 -40.13
N GLY A 412 -11.55 19.40 -41.06
CA GLY A 412 -12.67 18.73 -41.73
C GLY A 412 -13.88 18.44 -40.84
N ASN A 413 -13.91 18.97 -39.61
CA ASN A 413 -14.95 18.72 -38.65
C ASN A 413 -16.15 19.68 -38.85
N PRO A 414 -17.40 19.20 -38.97
CA PRO A 414 -18.57 20.05 -39.12
C PRO A 414 -18.77 21.08 -38.01
N ILE A 415 -18.19 20.87 -36.82
CA ILE A 415 -18.26 21.84 -35.70
C ILE A 415 -17.64 23.20 -36.03
N MET A 416 -16.80 23.29 -37.07
CA MET A 416 -16.20 24.56 -37.50
C MET A 416 -17.28 25.59 -37.86
N GLU A 417 -18.44 25.12 -38.33
CA GLU A 417 -19.63 25.91 -38.58
C GLU A 417 -20.53 25.91 -37.33
N GLY A 418 -20.13 26.66 -36.30
CA GLY A 418 -20.90 26.82 -35.06
C GLY A 418 -20.31 26.13 -33.83
N CYS A 419 -19.00 26.25 -33.64
CA CYS A 419 -18.25 25.59 -32.56
C CYS A 419 -18.81 25.92 -31.16
N GLY A 420 -19.30 27.15 -30.95
CA GLY A 420 -19.92 27.60 -29.70
C GLY A 420 -21.12 26.76 -29.22
N LYS A 421 -21.66 25.87 -30.07
CA LYS A 421 -22.72 24.91 -29.71
C LYS A 421 -22.19 23.64 -29.03
N TYR A 422 -20.90 23.32 -29.15
CA TYR A 422 -20.34 22.01 -28.81
C TYR A 422 -19.52 22.04 -27.53
N LEU A 423 -20.05 21.45 -26.46
CA LEU A 423 -19.29 21.26 -25.23
C LEU A 423 -18.15 20.24 -25.43
N PRO A 424 -16.88 20.61 -25.20
CA PRO A 424 -15.76 19.68 -25.30
C PRO A 424 -15.72 18.72 -24.11
N LEU A 425 -15.86 17.42 -24.40
CA LEU A 425 -15.82 16.34 -23.43
C LEU A 425 -14.54 15.50 -23.57
N ILE A 426 -14.03 15.01 -22.46
CA ILE A 426 -12.94 14.04 -22.41
C ILE A 426 -13.53 12.66 -22.14
N LEU A 427 -13.19 11.69 -22.97
CA LEU A 427 -13.42 10.27 -22.71
C LEU A 427 -12.18 9.65 -22.07
N HIS A 428 -12.37 8.89 -21.00
CA HIS A 428 -11.29 8.30 -20.23
C HIS A 428 -11.49 6.80 -20.02
N GLY A 429 -10.43 6.02 -20.30
CA GLY A 429 -10.37 4.59 -20.08
C GLY A 429 -9.26 4.21 -19.10
N ASP A 430 -9.56 3.35 -18.13
CA ASP A 430 -8.62 2.95 -17.08
C ASP A 430 -8.82 1.50 -16.60
N GLY A 431 -7.77 0.93 -16.02
CA GLY A 431 -7.76 -0.34 -15.31
C GLY A 431 -7.62 -0.15 -13.80
N GLY A 432 -8.68 -0.45 -13.05
CA GLY A 432 -8.67 -0.39 -11.58
C GLY A 432 -8.41 -1.75 -10.91
N ALA A 433 -7.87 -1.74 -9.70
CA ALA A 433 -7.84 -2.93 -8.84
C ALA A 433 -9.26 -3.25 -8.33
N PHE A 434 -9.75 -4.49 -8.55
CA PHE A 434 -11.11 -4.88 -8.17
C PHE A 434 -11.13 -5.99 -7.12
N GLN A 435 -10.44 -7.11 -7.40
CA GLN A 435 -10.26 -8.23 -6.50
C GLN A 435 -8.81 -8.70 -6.52
N ARG A 436 -8.40 -9.53 -5.55
CA ARG A 436 -6.98 -9.96 -5.43
C ARG A 436 -6.39 -10.59 -6.69
N ALA A 437 -7.22 -11.16 -7.55
CA ALA A 437 -6.82 -11.82 -8.78
C ALA A 437 -7.59 -11.29 -10.00
N ASP A 438 -8.19 -10.10 -9.89
CA ASP A 438 -8.94 -9.51 -11.00
C ASP A 438 -8.90 -7.98 -10.95
N SER A 439 -8.94 -7.38 -12.14
CA SER A 439 -9.00 -5.93 -12.31
C SER A 439 -10.34 -5.55 -12.91
N ILE A 440 -10.70 -4.28 -12.84
CA ILE A 440 -11.90 -3.74 -13.49
C ILE A 440 -11.48 -2.80 -14.60
N LEU A 441 -12.11 -2.93 -15.75
CA LEU A 441 -12.06 -1.94 -16.81
C LEU A 441 -13.12 -0.88 -16.51
N VAL A 442 -12.74 0.39 -16.59
CA VAL A 442 -13.63 1.53 -16.37
C VAL A 442 -13.56 2.46 -17.59
N LEU A 443 -14.72 2.79 -18.14
CA LEU A 443 -14.89 3.88 -19.08
C LEU A 443 -15.69 4.98 -18.41
N SER A 444 -15.29 6.22 -18.64
CA SER A 444 -15.92 7.38 -18.03
C SER A 444 -15.71 8.60 -18.91
N MET A 445 -16.52 9.64 -18.74
CA MET A 445 -16.35 10.89 -19.45
C MET A 445 -16.52 12.09 -18.52
N ARG A 446 -16.00 13.25 -18.91
CA ARG A 446 -16.20 14.51 -18.18
C ARG A 446 -16.15 15.70 -19.13
N SER A 447 -16.70 16.84 -18.71
CA SER A 447 -16.41 18.10 -19.39
C SER A 447 -14.96 18.52 -19.20
N LEU A 448 -14.36 19.03 -20.27
CA LEU A 448 -13.07 19.72 -20.21
C LEU A 448 -13.21 21.06 -19.46
N LEU A 449 -14.41 21.67 -19.50
CA LEU A 449 -14.71 22.98 -18.91
C LEU A 449 -15.23 22.91 -17.47
N SER A 450 -15.34 21.71 -16.91
CA SER A 450 -15.78 21.50 -15.53
C SER A 450 -14.91 22.28 -14.54
N SER A 451 -15.55 23.09 -13.70
CA SER A 451 -14.92 23.74 -12.54
C SER A 451 -14.90 22.84 -11.29
N SER A 452 -15.62 21.72 -11.32
CA SER A 452 -15.59 20.69 -10.28
C SER A 452 -14.32 19.84 -10.32
N SER A 453 -13.95 19.29 -9.15
CA SER A 453 -12.87 18.31 -9.06
C SER A 453 -13.16 17.07 -9.92
N VAL A 454 -12.12 16.38 -10.40
CA VAL A 454 -12.25 15.14 -11.19
C VAL A 454 -13.15 14.12 -10.48
N ALA A 455 -13.02 13.98 -9.16
CA ALA A 455 -13.84 13.04 -8.38
C ALA A 455 -15.35 13.36 -8.42
N HIS A 456 -15.73 14.62 -8.65
CA HIS A 456 -17.13 15.06 -8.70
C HIS A 456 -17.66 15.22 -10.13
N SER A 457 -16.80 15.44 -11.12
CA SER A 457 -17.21 15.67 -12.51
C SER A 457 -17.06 14.45 -13.43
N GLN A 458 -16.41 13.38 -12.97
CA GLN A 458 -16.21 12.16 -13.76
C GLN A 458 -17.49 11.32 -13.80
N MET A 459 -18.13 11.28 -14.96
CA MET A 459 -19.35 10.52 -15.21
C MET A 459 -19.01 9.10 -15.68
N LEU A 460 -19.46 8.08 -14.96
CA LEU A 460 -19.22 6.68 -15.29
C LEU A 460 -19.99 6.27 -16.55
N LEU A 461 -19.37 5.54 -17.48
CA LEU A 461 -20.03 4.97 -18.66
C LEU A 461 -20.15 3.45 -18.57
N LEU A 462 -19.06 2.78 -18.20
CA LEU A 462 -18.97 1.33 -18.09
C LEU A 462 -18.01 0.95 -16.97
N ALA A 463 -18.35 -0.08 -16.20
CA ALA A 463 -17.42 -0.74 -15.29
C ALA A 463 -17.60 -2.25 -15.38
N LEU A 464 -16.59 -2.97 -15.85
CA LEU A 464 -16.67 -4.41 -16.09
C LEU A 464 -15.41 -5.13 -15.60
N PRO A 465 -15.51 -6.22 -14.80
CA PRO A 465 -14.34 -7.01 -14.43
C PRO A 465 -13.61 -7.51 -15.68
N LYS A 466 -12.28 -7.34 -15.74
CA LYS A 466 -11.48 -7.75 -16.91
C LYS A 466 -11.63 -9.26 -17.18
N SER A 467 -11.82 -10.08 -16.15
CA SER A 467 -12.09 -11.51 -16.29
C SER A 467 -13.40 -11.85 -17.01
N ALA A 468 -14.39 -10.95 -16.98
CA ALA A 468 -15.67 -11.12 -17.66
C ALA A 468 -15.62 -10.75 -19.15
N ILE A 469 -14.55 -10.12 -19.60
CA ILE A 469 -14.37 -9.73 -21.00
C ILE A 469 -13.98 -10.97 -21.82
N HIS A 470 -14.81 -11.31 -22.80
CA HIS A 470 -14.48 -12.24 -23.87
C HIS A 470 -13.88 -11.48 -25.04
N LYS A 471 -12.71 -11.92 -25.51
CA LYS A 471 -12.06 -11.41 -26.71
C LYS A 471 -12.28 -12.42 -27.82
N SER A 472 -12.88 -12.00 -28.94
CA SER A 472 -13.16 -12.84 -30.09
C SER A 472 -12.89 -12.09 -31.39
N GLU A 473 -12.51 -12.79 -32.45
CA GLU A 473 -12.51 -12.22 -33.81
C GLU A 473 -13.93 -12.14 -34.40
N ILE A 474 -14.86 -12.93 -33.84
CA ILE A 474 -16.29 -12.82 -34.17
C ILE A 474 -16.84 -11.63 -33.37
N LEU A 475 -17.08 -10.51 -34.05
CA LEU A 475 -17.49 -9.24 -33.46
C LEU A 475 -18.73 -9.34 -32.56
N ALA A 476 -19.69 -10.19 -32.91
CA ALA A 476 -20.91 -10.42 -32.13
C ALA A 476 -20.67 -11.23 -30.83
N GLU A 477 -19.50 -11.86 -30.68
CA GLU A 477 -19.08 -12.57 -29.48
C GLU A 477 -18.08 -11.77 -28.63
N ASP A 478 -17.42 -10.77 -29.22
CA ASP A 478 -16.51 -9.88 -28.50
C ASP A 478 -17.28 -8.93 -27.58
N THR A 479 -16.99 -9.02 -26.28
CA THR A 479 -17.70 -8.25 -25.25
C THR A 479 -17.55 -6.75 -25.47
N MET A 480 -16.32 -6.29 -25.72
CA MET A 480 -16.04 -4.86 -25.80
C MET A 480 -16.55 -4.28 -27.12
N HIS A 481 -16.48 -5.02 -28.24
CA HIS A 481 -17.07 -4.61 -29.51
C HIS A 481 -18.59 -4.37 -29.40
N CYS A 482 -19.32 -5.28 -28.76
CA CYS A 482 -20.75 -5.13 -28.50
C CYS A 482 -21.04 -3.87 -27.65
N LEU A 483 -20.28 -3.66 -26.57
CA LEU A 483 -20.47 -2.51 -25.67
C LEU A 483 -20.10 -1.18 -26.33
N TRP A 484 -19.00 -1.15 -27.09
CA TRP A 484 -18.59 0.02 -27.86
C TRP A 484 -19.55 0.35 -28.99
N SER A 485 -20.23 -0.62 -29.58
CA SER A 485 -21.29 -0.35 -30.56
C SER A 485 -22.39 0.53 -29.94
N VAL A 486 -22.80 0.22 -28.72
CA VAL A 486 -23.79 1.03 -27.97
C VAL A 486 -23.20 2.39 -27.55
N LEU A 487 -21.97 2.44 -27.04
CA LEU A 487 -21.35 3.71 -26.63
C LEU A 487 -21.14 4.65 -27.82
N THR A 488 -20.69 4.14 -28.95
CA THR A 488 -20.48 4.89 -30.21
C THR A 488 -21.81 5.45 -30.72
N TRP A 489 -22.85 4.62 -30.80
CA TRP A 489 -24.21 5.05 -31.12
C TRP A 489 -24.68 6.19 -30.22
N SER A 490 -24.46 6.06 -28.90
CA SER A 490 -24.84 7.08 -27.93
C SER A 490 -24.05 8.39 -28.09
N MET A 491 -22.74 8.31 -28.39
CA MET A 491 -21.89 9.47 -28.65
C MET A 491 -22.28 10.20 -29.95
N GLN A 492 -22.74 9.48 -30.97
CA GLN A 492 -23.27 10.10 -32.19
C GLN A 492 -24.52 10.94 -31.88
N HIS A 493 -25.45 10.41 -31.08
CA HIS A 493 -26.63 11.16 -30.64
C HIS A 493 -26.28 12.39 -29.79
N MET A 494 -25.25 12.27 -28.94
CA MET A 494 -24.69 13.40 -28.19
C MET A 494 -24.12 14.49 -29.11
N TYR A 495 -23.41 14.09 -30.17
CA TYR A 495 -22.85 15.00 -31.17
C TYR A 495 -23.93 15.73 -31.96
N PHE A 496 -25.02 15.04 -32.33
CA PHE A 496 -26.14 15.67 -33.04
C PHE A 496 -27.13 16.41 -32.12
N GLY A 497 -26.98 16.30 -30.79
CA GLY A 497 -27.78 17.04 -29.82
C GLY A 497 -29.23 16.54 -29.70
N LYS A 498 -29.52 15.29 -30.05
CA LYS A 498 -30.87 14.72 -30.02
C LYS A 498 -30.93 13.36 -29.33
N PHE A 499 -31.98 13.14 -28.55
CA PHE A 499 -32.31 11.82 -28.02
C PHE A 499 -32.58 10.84 -29.16
N PRO A 500 -32.11 9.58 -29.06
CA PRO A 500 -32.33 8.58 -30.10
C PRO A 500 -33.80 8.26 -30.33
N GLU A 501 -34.21 8.17 -31.59
CA GLU A 501 -35.59 7.76 -31.95
C GLU A 501 -35.84 6.26 -31.72
N LYS A 502 -34.77 5.46 -31.81
CA LYS A 502 -34.79 4.01 -31.64
C LYS A 502 -33.69 3.58 -30.69
N ALA A 503 -33.81 2.40 -30.09
CA ALA A 503 -32.77 1.79 -29.26
C ALA A 503 -31.53 1.42 -30.09
N ALA A 504 -30.43 1.11 -29.40
CA ALA A 504 -29.13 0.80 -30.04
C ALA A 504 -29.18 -0.44 -30.95
N ASP A 505 -30.13 -1.35 -30.74
CA ASP A 505 -30.38 -2.52 -31.57
C ASP A 505 -31.35 -2.24 -32.73
N GLY A 506 -31.72 -0.98 -32.95
CA GLY A 506 -32.63 -0.52 -33.99
C GLY A 506 -34.11 -0.75 -33.70
N LYS A 507 -34.48 -1.27 -32.53
CA LYS A 507 -35.88 -1.46 -32.14
C LYS A 507 -36.51 -0.17 -31.66
N ASP A 508 -37.82 -0.03 -31.86
CA ASP A 508 -38.57 1.10 -31.34
C ASP A 508 -38.62 1.05 -29.80
N TRP A 509 -38.57 2.23 -29.18
CA TRP A 509 -38.78 2.33 -27.75
C TRP A 509 -40.18 1.87 -27.36
N GLN A 510 -40.32 1.30 -26.16
CA GLN A 510 -41.64 1.12 -25.58
C GLN A 510 -42.29 2.49 -25.39
N HIS A 511 -43.48 2.70 -25.97
CA HIS A 511 -44.15 4.02 -26.04
C HIS A 511 -44.29 4.73 -24.69
N LYS A 512 -44.43 3.98 -23.59
CA LYS A 512 -44.58 4.55 -22.22
C LYS A 512 -43.27 4.61 -21.42
N SER A 513 -42.15 4.18 -21.99
CA SER A 513 -40.85 4.29 -21.32
C SER A 513 -40.36 5.74 -21.30
N ALA A 514 -39.57 6.10 -20.28
CA ALA A 514 -38.98 7.44 -20.19
C ALA A 514 -38.12 7.80 -21.41
N ARG A 515 -37.40 6.82 -21.99
CA ARG A 515 -36.64 6.98 -23.23
C ARG A 515 -37.53 7.20 -24.45
N GLY A 516 -38.61 6.40 -24.57
CA GLY A 516 -39.59 6.57 -25.64
C GLY A 516 -40.30 7.92 -25.63
N GLN A 517 -40.54 8.50 -24.46
CA GLN A 517 -41.11 9.84 -24.32
C GLN A 517 -40.15 10.97 -24.75
N LYS A 518 -38.84 10.74 -24.69
CA LYS A 518 -37.81 11.70 -25.08
C LYS A 518 -37.33 11.51 -26.52
N ALA A 519 -37.69 10.41 -27.17
CA ALA A 519 -37.25 10.05 -28.52
C ALA A 519 -37.38 11.22 -29.51
N GLY A 520 -36.28 11.55 -30.21
CA GLY A 520 -36.23 12.63 -31.21
C GLY A 520 -36.17 14.06 -30.66
N THR A 521 -36.35 14.27 -29.35
CA THR A 521 -36.26 15.59 -28.72
C THR A 521 -34.80 16.05 -28.55
N LEU A 522 -34.59 17.35 -28.29
CA LEU A 522 -33.26 17.88 -28.03
C LEU A 522 -32.70 17.35 -26.70
N LEU A 523 -31.40 17.08 -26.64
CA LEU A 523 -30.73 16.67 -25.39
C LEU A 523 -30.64 17.81 -24.38
N ASN A 524 -30.56 19.04 -24.87
CA ASN A 524 -30.44 20.25 -24.08
C ASN A 524 -31.39 21.31 -24.63
N SER A 525 -32.06 22.07 -23.74
CA SER A 525 -33.08 23.05 -24.14
C SER A 525 -32.52 24.24 -24.94
N ALA A 526 -31.24 24.58 -24.78
CA ALA A 526 -30.55 25.58 -25.58
C ALA A 526 -30.06 25.04 -26.93
N GLY A 527 -30.32 23.75 -27.22
CA GLY A 527 -29.91 23.11 -28.46
C GLY A 527 -28.40 22.88 -28.56
N LEU A 528 -27.70 22.85 -27.43
CA LEU A 528 -26.26 22.52 -27.34
C LEU A 528 -26.01 21.04 -27.66
N CYS A 529 -24.78 20.75 -28.11
CA CYS A 529 -24.28 19.42 -28.42
C CYS A 529 -23.05 19.10 -27.55
N GLY A 530 -22.70 17.82 -27.45
CA GLY A 530 -21.44 17.39 -26.85
C GLY A 530 -20.52 16.78 -27.89
N MET A 531 -19.22 17.08 -27.83
CA MET A 531 -18.22 16.42 -28.68
C MET A 531 -17.13 15.75 -27.85
N ILE A 532 -16.63 14.61 -28.29
CA ILE A 532 -15.44 14.00 -27.68
C ILE A 532 -14.22 14.75 -28.22
N PHE A 533 -13.69 15.66 -27.41
CA PHE A 533 -12.56 16.51 -27.75
C PHE A 533 -11.21 15.81 -27.52
N ALA A 534 -11.16 14.91 -26.54
CA ALA A 534 -10.00 14.07 -26.28
C ALA A 534 -10.41 12.69 -25.76
N ILE A 535 -9.68 11.67 -26.18
CA ILE A 535 -9.72 10.32 -25.61
C ILE A 535 -8.41 10.13 -24.86
N THR A 536 -8.49 10.01 -23.54
CA THR A 536 -7.33 9.92 -22.66
C THR A 536 -7.25 8.56 -21.99
N ALA A 537 -6.08 7.93 -22.01
CA ALA A 537 -5.82 6.70 -21.27
C ALA A 537 -4.30 6.51 -21.05
N ASP A 538 -3.94 5.51 -20.26
CA ASP A 538 -2.57 5.04 -20.21
C ASP A 538 -2.18 4.25 -21.48
N GLY A 539 -0.89 3.97 -21.64
CA GLY A 539 -0.38 3.25 -22.81
C GLY A 539 -0.85 1.78 -22.87
N GLU A 540 -1.10 1.14 -21.73
CA GLU A 540 -1.58 -0.25 -21.68
C GLU A 540 -3.02 -0.33 -22.20
N PHE A 541 -3.87 0.63 -21.82
CA PHE A 541 -5.24 0.75 -22.29
C PHE A 541 -5.28 1.04 -23.78
N PHE A 542 -4.48 2.01 -24.26
CA PHE A 542 -4.39 2.30 -25.69
C PHE A 542 -4.00 1.09 -26.53
N GLN A 543 -3.03 0.33 -26.05
CA GLN A 543 -2.60 -0.89 -26.72
C GLN A 543 -3.68 -1.98 -26.70
N ASN A 544 -4.30 -2.22 -25.55
CA ASN A 544 -5.22 -3.34 -25.38
C ASN A 544 -6.58 -3.12 -26.02
N GLU A 545 -7.12 -1.91 -25.89
CA GLU A 545 -8.47 -1.55 -26.32
C GLU A 545 -8.45 -1.02 -27.76
N TYR A 546 -7.66 0.01 -28.02
CA TYR A 546 -7.60 0.67 -29.33
C TYR A 546 -6.58 0.03 -30.28
N LYS A 547 -5.90 -1.06 -29.88
CA LYS A 547 -4.91 -1.79 -30.70
C LYS A 547 -3.76 -0.91 -31.20
N LEU A 548 -3.48 0.19 -30.49
CA LEU A 548 -2.40 1.08 -30.87
C LEU A 548 -1.03 0.45 -30.56
N PRO A 549 0.01 0.77 -31.35
CA PRO A 549 1.38 0.51 -30.97
C PRO A 549 1.67 1.00 -29.54
N GLY A 550 2.41 0.20 -28.79
CA GLY A 550 2.66 0.42 -27.37
C GLY A 550 4.01 -0.12 -26.94
N SER A 551 4.33 0.01 -25.65
CA SER A 551 5.69 -0.23 -25.15
C SER A 551 6.23 -1.62 -25.48
N SER A 552 5.38 -2.66 -25.58
CA SER A 552 5.79 -4.02 -25.92
C SER A 552 6.18 -4.25 -27.39
N HIS A 553 5.84 -3.31 -28.27
CA HIS A 553 6.08 -3.42 -29.71
C HIS A 553 7.47 -2.87 -30.08
N ALA A 554 8.01 -3.32 -31.23
CA ALA A 554 9.25 -2.79 -31.77
C ALA A 554 9.09 -1.32 -32.19
N GLU A 555 8.07 -1.05 -33.00
CA GLU A 555 7.53 0.28 -33.27
C GLU A 555 6.54 0.60 -32.15
N CYS A 556 6.93 1.47 -31.21
CA CYS A 556 6.24 1.59 -29.93
C CYS A 556 5.34 2.83 -29.81
N CYS A 557 5.22 3.62 -30.88
CA CYS A 557 4.43 4.85 -30.90
C CYS A 557 3.52 4.91 -32.14
N TRP A 558 2.25 5.27 -31.95
CA TRP A 558 1.36 5.54 -33.09
C TRP A 558 1.61 6.92 -33.69
N SER A 559 1.96 7.92 -32.88
CA SER A 559 2.09 9.33 -33.28
C SER A 559 3.43 9.70 -33.92
N CYS A 560 4.46 8.87 -33.81
CA CYS A 560 5.76 9.08 -34.48
C CYS A 560 6.41 7.73 -34.84
N GLY A 561 7.54 7.77 -35.53
CA GLY A 561 8.36 6.58 -35.86
C GLY A 561 9.34 6.19 -34.77
N ALA A 562 9.01 6.41 -33.49
CA ALA A 562 9.83 5.95 -32.38
C ALA A 562 9.78 4.41 -32.25
N ASN A 563 10.94 3.82 -32.03
CA ASN A 563 11.12 2.37 -31.89
C ASN A 563 12.19 2.03 -30.86
N ARG A 564 12.55 0.74 -30.76
CA ARG A 564 13.55 0.22 -29.82
C ARG A 564 14.97 0.11 -30.39
N SER A 565 15.20 0.55 -31.63
CA SER A 565 16.47 0.37 -32.35
C SER A 565 16.95 1.66 -33.03
N SER A 566 16.52 1.91 -34.26
CA SER A 566 17.00 3.00 -35.12
C SER A 566 16.53 4.40 -34.69
N HIS A 567 15.36 4.47 -34.05
CA HIS A 567 14.72 5.70 -33.56
C HIS A 567 14.36 5.53 -32.08
N PRO A 568 15.36 5.38 -31.19
CA PRO A 568 15.14 5.01 -29.81
C PRO A 568 14.18 5.97 -29.10
N HIS A 569 13.05 5.45 -28.63
CA HIS A 569 11.99 6.20 -27.93
C HIS A 569 12.47 6.90 -26.65
N ASN A 570 13.57 6.45 -26.06
CA ASN A 570 14.19 7.02 -24.85
C ASN A 570 15.33 8.00 -25.16
N ASP A 571 15.51 8.40 -26.42
CA ASP A 571 16.40 9.51 -26.76
C ASP A 571 15.69 10.85 -26.55
N TYR A 572 16.01 11.50 -25.43
CA TYR A 572 15.42 12.78 -25.05
C TYR A 572 16.14 14.01 -25.62
N ARG A 573 17.21 13.82 -26.42
CA ARG A 573 18.00 14.94 -26.96
C ARG A 573 17.18 15.76 -27.97
N ALA A 574 17.61 17.01 -28.19
CA ALA A 574 16.99 17.88 -29.18
C ALA A 574 17.07 17.30 -30.61
N GLY A 575 18.17 16.60 -30.94
CA GLY A 575 18.37 15.92 -32.22
C GLY A 575 17.93 14.44 -32.24
N ALA A 576 17.00 14.04 -31.38
CA ALA A 576 16.50 12.67 -31.37
C ALA A 576 15.76 12.36 -32.68
N LYS A 577 16.15 11.29 -33.37
CA LYS A 577 15.67 10.98 -34.74
C LYS A 577 14.16 10.81 -34.85
N TRP A 578 13.50 10.30 -33.80
CA TRP A 578 12.05 10.11 -33.82
C TRP A 578 11.25 11.43 -33.90
N ARG A 579 11.87 12.57 -33.59
CA ARG A 579 11.22 13.89 -33.71
C ARG A 579 10.94 14.27 -35.16
N GLU A 580 11.72 13.74 -36.11
CA GLU A 580 11.56 13.99 -37.55
C GLU A 580 10.47 13.09 -38.17
N THR A 581 9.95 12.12 -37.41
CA THR A 581 9.03 11.09 -37.90
C THR A 581 7.62 11.23 -37.33
N ILE A 582 7.26 12.42 -36.84
CA ILE A 582 5.90 12.73 -36.36
C ILE A 582 4.91 12.47 -37.49
N LYS A 583 3.91 11.64 -37.22
CA LYS A 583 2.91 11.24 -38.21
C LYS A 583 1.81 12.29 -38.30
N ASN A 584 1.32 12.49 -39.53
CA ASN A 584 0.14 13.30 -39.79
C ASN A 584 -1.09 12.39 -39.85
N HIS A 585 -2.07 12.65 -38.98
CA HIS A 585 -3.32 11.89 -38.86
C HIS A 585 -4.52 12.60 -39.50
N LYS A 586 -4.28 13.61 -40.36
CA LYS A 586 -5.35 14.34 -41.04
C LYS A 586 -6.23 13.44 -41.90
N ASP A 587 -5.59 12.58 -42.71
CA ASP A 587 -6.25 11.68 -43.64
C ASP A 587 -6.12 10.21 -43.24
N SER A 588 -5.73 9.93 -41.99
CA SER A 588 -5.53 8.56 -41.50
C SER A 588 -5.89 8.41 -40.03
N ASN A 589 -6.52 7.27 -39.70
CA ASN A 589 -6.75 6.87 -38.33
C ASN A 589 -5.67 5.89 -37.87
N PRO A 590 -5.10 6.05 -36.67
CA PRO A 590 -4.10 5.13 -36.15
C PRO A 590 -4.69 3.78 -35.68
N THR A 591 -6.03 3.64 -35.73
CA THR A 591 -6.78 2.46 -35.30
C THR A 591 -8.10 2.34 -36.08
N ASP A 592 -8.58 1.12 -36.27
CA ASP A 592 -9.89 0.80 -36.87
C ASP A 592 -11.00 0.68 -35.81
N HIS A 593 -10.75 1.10 -34.57
CA HIS A 593 -11.70 1.00 -33.47
C HIS A 593 -13.01 1.77 -33.76
N LEU A 594 -14.16 1.22 -33.35
CA LEU A 594 -15.51 1.78 -33.61
C LEU A 594 -15.66 3.25 -33.23
N ILE A 595 -14.96 3.70 -32.19
CA ILE A 595 -14.99 5.10 -31.74
C ILE A 595 -14.62 6.10 -32.85
N MET A 596 -13.78 5.69 -33.80
CA MET A 596 -13.35 6.56 -34.92
C MET A 596 -14.50 6.86 -35.91
N THR A 597 -15.65 6.19 -35.75
CA THR A 597 -16.87 6.46 -36.53
C THR A 597 -17.77 7.53 -35.91
N VAL A 598 -17.45 8.02 -34.70
CA VAL A 598 -18.16 9.16 -34.10
C VAL A 598 -17.72 10.44 -34.80
N PRO A 599 -18.66 11.27 -35.29
CA PRO A 599 -18.32 12.55 -35.89
C PRO A 599 -17.45 13.42 -34.97
N GLY A 600 -16.42 14.01 -35.57
CA GLY A 600 -15.48 14.89 -34.90
C GLY A 600 -14.36 14.21 -34.11
N ILE A 601 -14.29 12.88 -34.15
CA ILE A 601 -13.13 12.13 -33.66
C ILE A 601 -12.18 11.84 -34.82
N ASN A 602 -10.90 12.14 -34.65
CA ASN A 602 -9.84 11.78 -35.60
C ASN A 602 -8.58 11.31 -34.86
N GLY A 603 -7.51 10.98 -35.58
CA GLY A 603 -6.30 10.43 -34.96
C GLY A 603 -5.62 11.37 -33.95
N TYR A 604 -5.90 12.68 -34.00
CA TYR A 604 -5.41 13.66 -33.02
C TYR A 604 -6.27 13.73 -31.74
N THR A 605 -7.47 13.15 -31.73
CA THR A 605 -8.33 13.07 -30.54
C THR A 605 -7.73 12.13 -29.49
N LEU A 606 -6.95 11.12 -29.89
CA LEU A 606 -6.26 10.19 -28.99
C LEU A 606 -5.07 10.89 -28.32
N ALA A 607 -5.08 10.97 -26.99
CA ALA A 607 -4.05 11.63 -26.20
C ALA A 607 -3.65 10.78 -25.00
N TYR A 608 -2.35 10.67 -24.72
CA TYR A 608 -1.92 10.02 -23.49
C TYR A 608 -2.36 10.81 -22.27
N ASP A 609 -2.76 10.08 -21.23
CA ASP A 609 -3.08 10.67 -19.94
C ASP A 609 -1.85 11.36 -19.32
N SER A 610 -2.02 12.63 -18.93
CA SER A 610 -0.93 13.49 -18.45
C SER A 610 -0.19 12.91 -17.26
N LEU A 611 -0.89 12.26 -16.31
CA LEU A 611 -0.27 11.66 -15.13
C LEU A 611 0.79 10.62 -15.53
N HIS A 612 0.47 9.82 -16.55
CA HIS A 612 1.34 8.74 -17.01
C HIS A 612 2.51 9.22 -17.86
N ILE A 613 2.35 10.30 -18.63
CA ILE A 613 3.42 10.81 -19.50
C ILE A 613 4.30 11.86 -18.84
N LEU A 614 3.75 12.74 -18.01
CA LEU A 614 4.48 13.84 -17.41
C LEU A 614 5.02 13.44 -16.04
N GLU A 615 4.16 13.15 -15.07
CA GLU A 615 4.57 12.91 -13.68
C GLU A 615 5.25 11.55 -13.51
N LEU A 616 4.61 10.48 -14.00
CA LEU A 616 5.15 9.11 -13.93
C LEU A 616 6.08 8.77 -15.10
N GLY A 617 6.14 9.61 -16.11
CA GLY A 617 7.01 9.44 -17.28
C GLY A 617 8.23 10.37 -17.24
N VAL A 618 8.17 11.46 -18.01
CA VAL A 618 9.30 12.36 -18.26
C VAL A 618 9.87 12.96 -16.96
N SER A 619 9.02 13.45 -16.07
CA SER A 619 9.47 14.07 -14.81
C SER A 619 10.13 13.05 -13.89
N ALA A 620 9.61 11.82 -13.83
CA ALA A 620 10.22 10.73 -13.07
C ALA A 620 11.66 10.44 -13.56
N HIS A 621 11.89 10.43 -14.87
CA HIS A 621 13.23 10.27 -15.43
C HIS A 621 14.14 11.47 -15.17
N ILE A 622 13.66 12.70 -15.37
CA ILE A 622 14.47 13.92 -15.14
C ILE A 622 14.95 13.97 -13.68
N VAL A 623 14.01 13.81 -12.74
CA VAL A 623 14.32 13.83 -11.30
C VAL A 623 15.28 12.70 -10.94
N ALA A 624 15.06 11.49 -11.45
CA ALA A 624 15.94 10.36 -11.19
C ALA A 624 17.35 10.55 -11.75
N ASN A 625 17.51 11.12 -12.95
CA ASN A 625 18.81 11.41 -13.54
C ASN A 625 19.57 12.46 -12.72
N PHE A 626 18.88 13.49 -12.23
CA PHE A 626 19.50 14.47 -11.34
C PHE A 626 19.98 13.84 -10.02
N MET A 627 19.15 13.00 -9.40
CA MET A 627 19.53 12.24 -8.21
C MET A 627 20.70 11.29 -8.48
N PHE A 628 20.72 10.69 -9.66
CA PHE A 628 21.78 9.79 -10.10
C PHE A 628 23.12 10.53 -10.30
N ASP A 629 23.11 11.71 -10.91
CA ASP A 629 24.32 12.52 -11.08
C ASP A 629 24.87 12.99 -9.72
N MET A 630 23.97 13.49 -8.86
CA MET A 630 24.31 13.89 -7.50
C MET A 630 24.94 12.79 -6.65
N VAL A 631 24.37 11.58 -6.69
CA VAL A 631 24.78 10.49 -5.80
C VAL A 631 25.77 9.54 -6.46
N VAL A 632 25.51 9.09 -7.68
CA VAL A 632 26.28 8.05 -8.37
C VAL A 632 27.49 8.64 -9.09
N LYS A 633 27.33 9.75 -9.83
CA LYS A 633 28.46 10.46 -10.47
C LYS A 633 29.26 11.36 -9.53
N ALA A 634 28.83 11.46 -8.28
CA ALA A 634 29.54 12.11 -7.18
C ALA A 634 29.62 13.65 -7.27
N GLU A 635 28.60 14.30 -7.82
CA GLU A 635 28.47 15.77 -7.80
C GLU A 635 28.20 16.33 -6.39
N LEU A 636 27.64 15.52 -5.47
CA LEU A 636 27.52 15.89 -4.05
C LEU A 636 28.73 15.46 -3.22
N PRO A 637 29.08 16.22 -2.16
CA PRO A 637 30.18 15.86 -1.27
C PRO A 637 29.89 14.57 -0.50
N GLY A 638 30.89 13.70 -0.39
CA GLY A 638 30.83 12.48 0.41
C GLY A 638 31.65 11.33 -0.18
N SER A 639 32.32 10.57 0.68
CA SER A 639 33.21 9.47 0.28
C SER A 639 32.49 8.17 -0.11
N SER A 640 31.17 8.09 0.07
CA SER A 640 30.35 6.92 -0.30
C SER A 640 29.00 7.34 -0.86
N PHE A 641 28.34 6.43 -1.60
CA PHE A 641 26.96 6.62 -2.06
C PHE A 641 26.02 6.93 -0.89
N GLU A 642 26.18 6.25 0.24
CA GLU A 642 25.36 6.47 1.43
C GLU A 642 25.54 7.88 2.01
N ALA A 643 26.78 8.39 2.02
CA ALA A 643 27.07 9.75 2.50
C ALA A 643 26.43 10.79 1.57
N ARG A 644 26.57 10.63 0.26
CA ARG A 644 25.96 11.54 -0.74
C ARG A 644 24.44 11.47 -0.74
N LEU A 645 23.86 10.28 -0.55
CA LEU A 645 22.42 10.09 -0.42
C LEU A 645 21.86 10.77 0.84
N LYS A 646 22.59 10.69 1.97
CA LYS A 646 22.23 11.43 3.19
C LYS A 646 22.27 12.94 2.96
N GLU A 647 23.27 13.44 2.25
CA GLU A 647 23.38 14.87 1.93
C GLU A 647 22.25 15.32 1.00
N LEU A 648 21.93 14.54 -0.04
CA LEU A 648 20.78 14.81 -0.90
C LEU A 648 19.47 14.84 -0.10
N PHE A 649 19.25 13.84 0.76
CA PHE A 649 18.03 13.78 1.58
C PHE A 649 17.95 14.93 2.59
N ARG A 650 19.08 15.38 3.14
CA ARG A 650 19.16 16.56 4.00
C ARG A 650 18.76 17.83 3.26
N LYS A 651 19.29 18.05 2.04
CA LYS A 651 18.90 19.17 1.17
C LYS A 651 17.41 19.14 0.85
N LEU A 652 16.88 17.98 0.46
CA LEU A 652 15.45 17.78 0.18
C LEU A 652 14.58 18.10 1.40
N SER A 653 14.96 17.62 2.59
CA SER A 653 14.24 17.89 3.84
C SER A 653 14.28 19.39 4.21
N GLY A 654 15.39 20.06 3.91
CA GLY A 654 15.52 21.51 4.05
C GLY A 654 14.51 22.25 3.17
N LEU A 655 14.40 21.87 1.89
CA LEU A 655 13.42 22.45 0.97
C LEU A 655 11.98 22.22 1.43
N TYR A 656 11.63 21.05 1.96
CA TYR A 656 10.29 20.84 2.54
C TYR A 656 9.98 21.78 3.70
N THR A 657 11.00 22.15 4.48
CA THR A 657 10.84 23.09 5.59
C THR A 657 10.66 24.52 5.06
N GLU A 658 11.49 24.91 4.09
CA GLU A 658 11.44 26.23 3.45
C GLU A 658 10.11 26.48 2.74
N LEU A 659 9.61 25.49 1.99
CA LEU A 659 8.36 25.55 1.26
C LEU A 659 7.12 25.22 2.11
N ALA A 660 7.30 25.00 3.42
CA ALA A 660 6.23 24.58 4.34
C ALA A 660 5.40 23.38 3.82
N THR A 661 6.06 22.41 3.18
CA THR A 661 5.40 21.25 2.57
C THR A 661 4.78 20.35 3.64
N ASP A 662 3.49 20.02 3.49
CA ASP A 662 2.80 19.15 4.44
C ASP A 662 3.46 17.76 4.57
N SER A 663 3.50 17.24 5.80
CA SER A 663 4.15 15.97 6.11
C SER A 663 3.58 14.73 5.38
N SER A 664 2.36 14.83 4.82
CA SER A 664 1.77 13.81 3.96
C SER A 664 2.34 13.81 2.54
N ASN A 665 2.93 14.94 2.10
CA ASN A 665 3.54 15.11 0.77
C ASN A 665 5.07 14.98 0.80
N GLN A 666 5.68 14.76 1.97
CA GLN A 666 7.14 14.63 2.08
C GLN A 666 7.62 13.19 1.84
N VAL A 667 8.70 13.07 1.05
CA VAL A 667 9.45 11.81 0.93
C VAL A 667 10.10 11.46 2.26
N ARG A 668 9.70 10.33 2.87
CA ARG A 668 10.18 9.92 4.21
C ARG A 668 11.51 9.20 4.21
N ARG A 669 11.84 8.55 3.09
CA ARG A 669 13.07 7.76 2.91
C ARG A 669 13.48 7.85 1.46
N LEU A 670 14.77 8.09 1.25
CA LEU A 670 15.40 8.08 -0.06
C LEU A 670 16.45 6.98 -0.05
N HIS A 671 16.29 6.01 -0.95
CA HIS A 671 17.22 4.88 -1.12
C HIS A 671 17.85 4.95 -2.52
N LEU A 672 18.99 4.30 -2.71
CA LEU A 672 19.57 4.20 -4.05
C LEU A 672 18.62 3.50 -5.04
N SER A 673 17.84 2.54 -4.53
CA SER A 673 16.76 1.86 -5.25
C SER A 673 15.60 2.77 -5.66
N THR A 674 15.52 3.99 -5.13
CA THR A 674 14.47 4.95 -5.49
C THR A 674 14.66 5.49 -6.91
N PHE A 675 15.88 5.51 -7.46
CA PHE A 675 16.15 6.11 -8.77
C PHE A 675 17.08 5.27 -9.67
N CYS A 676 17.61 4.13 -9.21
CA CYS A 676 18.38 3.20 -10.03
C CYS A 676 18.43 1.79 -9.40
N GLN A 677 18.86 0.78 -10.16
CA GLN A 677 19.10 -0.55 -9.60
C GLN A 677 20.47 -0.58 -8.90
N PRO A 678 20.57 -0.73 -7.56
CA PRO A 678 21.84 -0.55 -6.83
C PRO A 678 23.00 -1.42 -7.34
N ASN A 679 22.70 -2.66 -7.72
CA ASN A 679 23.68 -3.65 -8.19
C ASN A 679 23.97 -3.54 -9.70
N LYS A 680 23.16 -2.77 -10.43
CA LYS A 680 23.13 -2.66 -11.90
C LYS A 680 22.88 -1.22 -12.33
N LYS A 681 23.52 -0.29 -11.60
CA LYS A 681 23.21 1.14 -11.66
C LYS A 681 23.47 1.78 -13.03
N TRP A 682 24.22 1.10 -13.89
CA TRP A 682 24.56 1.55 -15.24
C TRP A 682 23.80 0.77 -16.33
N ASP A 683 23.04 -0.27 -15.97
CA ASP A 683 22.38 -1.16 -16.94
C ASP A 683 21.08 -0.56 -17.50
N SER A 684 20.47 0.39 -16.77
CA SER A 684 19.23 1.04 -17.16
C SER A 684 19.29 2.54 -16.91
N PHE A 685 18.52 3.31 -17.69
CA PHE A 685 18.32 4.73 -17.41
C PHE A 685 17.71 4.93 -16.01
N PRO A 686 18.15 5.95 -15.25
CA PRO A 686 17.54 6.28 -13.97
C PRO A 686 16.05 6.62 -14.12
N GLU A 687 15.23 6.10 -13.22
CA GLU A 687 13.79 6.31 -13.18
C GLU A 687 13.32 6.30 -11.72
N LEU A 688 12.46 7.25 -11.36
CA LEU A 688 11.96 7.36 -9.99
C LEU A 688 10.92 6.27 -9.73
N SER A 689 11.20 5.38 -8.78
CA SER A 689 10.33 4.26 -8.43
C SER A 689 10.01 4.22 -6.94
N GLY A 690 8.78 3.82 -6.61
CA GLY A 690 8.32 3.69 -5.22
C GLY A 690 8.09 5.03 -4.48
N VAL A 691 8.28 6.15 -5.18
CA VAL A 691 7.94 7.50 -4.71
C VAL A 691 7.02 8.11 -5.75
N LYS A 692 5.75 8.34 -5.39
CA LYS A 692 4.83 9.09 -6.24
C LYS A 692 5.06 10.56 -5.98
N ALA A 693 5.53 11.30 -6.97
CA ALA A 693 5.46 12.76 -6.93
C ALA A 693 3.96 13.12 -6.88
N LYS A 694 3.55 13.82 -5.83
CA LYS A 694 2.24 14.46 -5.78
C LYS A 694 2.51 15.92 -6.15
N GLN A 695 1.83 16.42 -7.19
CA GLN A 695 1.89 17.83 -7.58
C GLN A 695 1.63 18.74 -6.37
#